data_AF-A0A660CB71-F1
#
_entry.id   AF-A0A660CB71-F1
#
_cell.length_a   1.000
_cell.length_b   1.000
_cell.length_c   1.000
_cell.angle_alpha   90.00
_cell.angle_beta   90.00
_cell.angle_gamma   90.00
#
_symmetry.space_group_name_H-M   'P 1'
#
loop_
_entity.id
_entity.type
_entity.pdbx_description
1 polymer ?
#
loop_
_entity_poly.entity_id
_entity_poly.type
_entity_poly.pdbx_seq_one_letter_code
_entity_poly.pdbx_strand_id
1 'polypeptide(L)'
;MSLPGPDKSVNDDQPAESGSPRAVSRRGFLGTSAAVLGGLAIPGVTATSLLPCAPAAAAQESGRAREDYPEWNNNLELFEVGAEPPHATLMPYADLEQALAADRTDSPYRLSLDGTWRFRHADNPADRDPEFYSTDVSDHGWDTVPVPANWQLHGYDFPIYTNSDYPWWGANGKGENAQPPFAPTKFNPVGQYRRTFRMPAKWRGRRTFLHFEGVKSAFYVWINGTLVGYREDSYTSAEFDVTEHVKPGTNQIAVEVYRFSDGDWMEDQDMIRLSGIFRSVYLFSTPTVHVRDFRIETPLRDDYTNADLAVTAHVRDYAGGEKRTFTVETQLYDGDGNPVWTEPLRQKADLGSARAGEVVARGSKSVEGPKLWSAEHPDLYTAVLTLRGPGGEELETLSTRVGFREFAMVDGLMRINGQPITIKGVNRHEIHPDRGSALTREDMVADIRVMKQLNVNAVRTSHYPNNPLFYELADEYGLYVMDETNLETHGVRDDYPGSHPEWRNAVVARAKNVVHRDKNHACVIIWSLGNEAGSGSNFVAMHDWIRSYDEVRVIHYEGDDSPGVSDIRSAMYESPSTVEKRATDSDDLRPYVMIEYAHSMGNSTGNFREYWDIVRAHDVLQGGYIWDFADQSLRWPIPNGSGTFLAYGGDWGDDPNDGNFCANGVVTADRERGGKAVEVKHVYQDILFSSDDPSSGAVTITNEHLFTNADVYDGSWELVADGEVVQRGRLTREQLDVPPRSSRTITVPLRKPGNPEPGSEYFLRVSLTLRDDTLWAEAGHEVAKHQFAVDVGSPEVEPVPLDSVPAVTVDESDAAVTVTGQNFTVEVDKSSGVLGSYVVDGRTLVESGPVPNFWRGSTDNDLGNGQPDRNGTWRHAGEKRSVTKVSVDTSDDRAVVVTVEGTLPTSTESTYTTVYTIFGNAEINVDNTLHPGAASLPYIPEVGTILRIPPELATIRFYGRGPEENHWDRKSASEVGVYDSTVDEQWTPYIRPQENGNKTDVRWLALTGADGGGLLAVGEPLLEINASHFTPEDLSGDILHDYQLEPRDEIVLRLNHRQMGVGGNDSWGQQTLDEYKLFADRDYAYTYRLRPLPTVDEAMALSRKPTATP
;
A
#
# COMPACT_ATOMS: atom_id res chain seq x y z
N MET A 1 -16.11 -29.78 24.06
CA MET A 1 -16.78 -31.05 24.46
C MET A 1 -18.13 -30.72 25.09
N SER A 2 -19.18 -31.48 24.74
CA SER A 2 -20.46 -31.60 25.47
C SER A 2 -21.36 -30.34 25.62
N LEU A 3 -22.35 -30.23 24.71
CA LEU A 3 -23.66 -29.63 24.99
C LEU A 3 -24.39 -30.41 26.10
N PRO A 4 -25.42 -29.81 26.73
CA PRO A 4 -26.77 -30.30 26.43
C PRO A 4 -27.87 -29.22 26.37
N GLY A 5 -28.84 -29.38 25.47
CA GLY A 5 -30.21 -28.88 25.65
C GLY A 5 -31.10 -29.96 26.30
N PRO A 6 -32.40 -30.10 25.97
CA PRO A 6 -33.27 -29.15 25.26
C PRO A 6 -34.76 -29.14 25.76
N ASP A 7 -35.59 -28.31 25.10
CA ASP A 7 -36.95 -28.63 24.58
C ASP A 7 -38.26 -28.50 25.44
N LYS A 8 -39.37 -28.27 24.68
CA LYS A 8 -40.84 -28.43 24.95
C LYS A 8 -41.56 -27.26 25.66
N SER A 9 -42.80 -26.84 25.28
CA SER A 9 -43.89 -27.42 24.43
C SER A 9 -45.02 -26.36 24.17
N VAL A 10 -45.98 -26.42 23.21
CA VAL A 10 -46.26 -27.20 21.97
C VAL A 10 -47.53 -26.62 21.25
N ASN A 11 -47.61 -26.67 19.90
CA ASN A 11 -48.83 -26.62 19.01
C ASN A 11 -49.72 -25.33 18.90
N ASP A 12 -50.54 -25.10 17.84
CA ASP A 12 -50.91 -25.91 16.65
C ASP A 12 -51.33 -25.09 15.39
N ASP A 13 -51.26 -25.76 14.23
CA ASP A 13 -52.07 -25.66 12.98
C ASP A 13 -52.09 -24.49 11.95
N GLN A 14 -52.32 -24.93 10.70
CA GLN A 14 -52.28 -24.29 9.36
C GLN A 14 -53.71 -23.98 8.79
N PRO A 15 -53.98 -23.68 7.47
CA PRO A 15 -53.17 -23.23 6.31
C PRO A 15 -53.80 -22.08 5.43
N ALA A 16 -53.15 -21.78 4.29
CA ALA A 16 -53.74 -21.57 2.93
C ALA A 16 -53.88 -20.17 2.26
N GLU A 17 -53.02 -19.97 1.24
CA GLU A 17 -53.27 -19.52 -0.16
C GLU A 17 -53.88 -18.15 -0.59
N SER A 18 -53.14 -17.55 -1.56
CA SER A 18 -53.58 -16.94 -2.85
C SER A 18 -53.74 -15.41 -3.04
N GLY A 19 -53.14 -14.90 -4.15
CA GLY A 19 -53.80 -13.92 -5.04
C GLY A 19 -53.37 -12.43 -5.07
N SER A 20 -52.30 -12.07 -5.80
CA SER A 20 -52.31 -11.41 -7.14
C SER A 20 -53.47 -10.41 -7.51
N PRO A 21 -53.31 -9.36 -8.39
CA PRO A 21 -52.10 -8.68 -8.95
C PRO A 21 -52.19 -7.13 -9.21
N ARG A 22 -51.05 -6.54 -9.67
CA ARG A 22 -50.87 -5.52 -10.75
C ARG A 22 -51.70 -4.20 -10.85
N ALA A 23 -50.95 -3.13 -11.20
CA ALA A 23 -51.06 -2.30 -12.44
C ALA A 23 -51.55 -0.81 -12.44
N VAL A 24 -50.71 0.03 -13.09
CA VAL A 24 -51.02 0.93 -14.25
C VAL A 24 -51.21 2.47 -14.07
N SER A 25 -50.18 3.20 -14.55
CA SER A 25 -50.23 4.29 -15.57
C SER A 25 -50.50 5.78 -15.26
N ARG A 26 -49.45 6.59 -15.50
CA ARG A 26 -49.33 7.80 -16.38
C ARG A 26 -50.58 8.68 -16.70
N ARG A 27 -50.41 10.02 -16.59
CA ARG A 27 -50.41 11.10 -17.65
C ARG A 27 -51.02 12.46 -17.19
N GLY A 28 -50.54 13.57 -17.79
CA GLY A 28 -51.17 14.92 -17.74
C GLY A 28 -50.27 15.99 -17.08
N PHE A 29 -49.37 16.75 -17.72
CA PHE A 29 -49.32 17.51 -18.98
C PHE A 29 -49.92 18.95 -18.94
N LEU A 30 -49.00 19.95 -18.99
CA LEU A 30 -49.12 21.38 -19.39
C LEU A 30 -50.07 22.38 -18.68
N GLY A 31 -49.52 23.57 -18.41
CA GLY A 31 -50.25 24.78 -17.99
C GLY A 31 -49.38 26.05 -18.06
N THR A 32 -49.29 26.67 -19.23
CA THR A 32 -48.48 27.88 -19.53
C THR A 32 -49.07 29.20 -18.98
N SER A 33 -48.22 30.19 -18.68
CA SER A 33 -48.51 31.62 -18.94
C SER A 33 -47.24 32.48 -18.91
N ALA A 34 -47.11 33.43 -19.83
CA ALA A 34 -45.99 34.38 -19.93
C ALA A 34 -46.50 35.79 -20.30
N ALA A 35 -45.90 36.84 -19.72
CA ALA A 35 -46.14 38.25 -20.10
C ALA A 35 -45.03 39.22 -19.63
N VAL A 36 -43.98 39.39 -20.46
CA VAL A 36 -43.61 40.65 -21.16
C VAL A 36 -44.41 41.91 -20.72
N LEU A 37 -43.89 43.13 -20.45
CA LEU A 37 -42.62 43.85 -20.71
C LEU A 37 -42.52 45.07 -19.74
N GLY A 38 -41.33 45.66 -19.53
CA GLY A 38 -41.21 47.06 -19.05
C GLY A 38 -39.90 47.39 -18.33
N GLY A 39 -38.98 48.12 -18.97
CA GLY A 39 -37.68 48.49 -18.40
C GLY A 39 -37.55 49.97 -17.98
N LEU A 40 -36.55 50.27 -17.15
CA LEU A 40 -35.98 51.60 -16.87
C LEU A 40 -34.51 51.43 -16.43
N ALA A 41 -33.69 52.49 -16.51
CA ALA A 41 -32.23 52.40 -16.55
C ALA A 41 -31.50 52.84 -15.26
N ILE A 42 -30.34 52.18 -15.00
CA ILE A 42 -28.98 52.72 -14.64
C ILE A 42 -28.95 53.97 -13.70
N PRO A 43 -28.23 53.96 -12.55
CA PRO A 43 -26.80 53.59 -12.46
C PRO A 43 -26.39 52.69 -11.28
N GLY A 44 -25.14 52.19 -11.34
CA GLY A 44 -24.60 51.24 -10.38
C GLY A 44 -24.03 51.86 -9.09
N VAL A 45 -23.78 50.98 -8.11
CA VAL A 45 -23.00 51.23 -6.91
C VAL A 45 -22.11 50.01 -6.67
N THR A 46 -20.83 50.24 -6.43
CA THR A 46 -19.83 49.23 -6.04
C THR A 46 -20.15 48.63 -4.67
N ALA A 47 -20.26 47.31 -4.58
CA ALA A 47 -20.45 46.58 -3.32
C ALA A 47 -19.18 45.79 -2.93
N THR A 48 -18.17 46.49 -2.43
CA THR A 48 -17.12 45.86 -1.61
C THR A 48 -17.71 45.46 -0.26
N SER A 49 -18.01 44.17 -0.07
CA SER A 49 -18.37 43.61 1.23
C SER A 49 -17.15 43.00 1.93
N LEU A 50 -16.21 43.86 2.33
CA LEU A 50 -15.21 43.50 3.33
C LEU A 50 -15.89 43.42 4.70
N LEU A 51 -16.20 42.20 5.16
CA LEU A 51 -16.59 41.97 6.56
C LEU A 51 -15.35 42.17 7.46
N PRO A 52 -15.37 43.09 8.44
CA PRO A 52 -14.28 43.22 9.38
C PRO A 52 -14.46 42.25 10.55
N CYS A 53 -13.53 41.31 10.72
CA CYS A 53 -13.34 40.68 12.03
C CYS A 53 -13.04 41.79 13.06
N ALA A 54 -13.90 41.90 14.07
CA ALA A 54 -13.68 42.70 15.26
C ALA A 54 -13.19 41.78 16.40
N PRO A 55 -12.35 42.26 17.33
CA PRO A 55 -11.76 41.42 18.36
C PRO A 55 -12.80 40.99 19.40
N ALA A 56 -12.79 39.71 19.76
CA ALA A 56 -13.64 39.17 20.81
C ALA A 56 -13.16 39.62 22.21
N ALA A 57 -13.88 40.57 22.81
CA ALA A 57 -13.64 41.00 24.19
C ALA A 57 -14.92 41.54 24.85
N ALA A 58 -15.88 40.64 25.12
CA ALA A 58 -16.89 40.82 26.17
C ALA A 58 -17.62 39.48 26.42
N ALA A 59 -17.37 38.85 27.56
CA ALA A 59 -18.21 37.76 28.03
C ALA A 59 -19.57 38.33 28.48
N GLN A 60 -20.67 37.74 28.03
CA GLN A 60 -21.96 37.89 28.72
C GLN A 60 -22.79 36.61 28.65
N GLU A 61 -23.23 36.19 29.83
CA GLU A 61 -23.73 34.86 30.19
C GLU A 61 -24.91 34.36 29.34
N SER A 62 -24.78 33.15 28.78
CA SER A 62 -25.91 32.27 28.48
C SER A 62 -25.89 31.09 29.45
N GLY A 63 -26.84 31.05 30.39
CA GLY A 63 -26.84 30.11 31.50
C GLY A 63 -27.10 28.65 31.13
N ARG A 64 -26.03 27.91 30.81
CA ARG A 64 -25.79 26.59 31.39
C ARG A 64 -24.55 26.71 32.28
N ALA A 65 -24.56 26.08 33.45
CA ALA A 65 -23.30 25.86 34.14
C ALA A 65 -22.49 24.89 33.28
N ARG A 66 -21.36 25.34 32.70
CA ARG A 66 -20.31 24.40 32.31
C ARG A 66 -19.84 23.78 33.64
N GLU A 67 -19.90 22.46 33.74
CA GLU A 67 -19.09 21.75 34.72
C GLU A 67 -17.62 21.95 34.28
N ASP A 68 -16.72 22.19 35.22
CA ASP A 68 -15.32 22.51 34.93
C ASP A 68 -14.54 21.26 34.52
N TYR A 69 -14.81 20.76 33.31
CA TYR A 69 -14.01 19.71 32.66
C TYR A 69 -12.65 20.27 32.21
N PRO A 70 -11.56 19.47 32.26
CA PRO A 70 -10.27 19.86 31.72
C PRO A 70 -10.33 19.94 30.18
N GLU A 71 -9.35 20.59 29.56
CA GLU A 71 -9.32 20.83 28.11
C GLU A 71 -9.44 19.54 27.28
N TRP A 72 -8.83 18.42 27.71
CA TRP A 72 -8.78 17.14 26.99
C TRP A 72 -10.03 16.23 27.09
N ASN A 73 -11.13 16.70 27.69
CA ASN A 73 -12.29 15.84 27.95
C ASN A 73 -13.60 16.63 27.90
N ASN A 74 -14.53 16.26 27.02
CA ASN A 74 -15.86 16.87 26.91
C ASN A 74 -15.81 18.38 26.65
N ASN A 75 -14.83 18.82 25.85
CA ASN A 75 -14.56 20.23 25.57
C ASN A 75 -14.00 20.47 24.14
N LEU A 76 -14.46 19.71 23.14
CA LEU A 76 -14.13 19.80 21.69
C LEU A 76 -14.08 21.21 21.06
N GLU A 77 -14.62 22.24 21.72
CA GLU A 77 -14.46 23.65 21.30
C GLU A 77 -13.11 24.26 21.72
N LEU A 78 -12.30 23.57 22.54
CA LEU A 78 -11.07 24.05 23.21
C LEU A 78 -9.86 23.12 22.98
N PHE A 79 -9.65 22.72 21.72
CA PHE A 79 -8.53 21.88 21.26
C PHE A 79 -7.16 22.60 21.21
N GLU A 80 -7.11 23.89 21.56
CA GLU A 80 -5.87 24.69 21.58
C GLU A 80 -5.90 25.79 22.65
N VAL A 81 -4.78 25.96 23.35
CA VAL A 81 -4.53 27.09 24.26
C VAL A 81 -3.11 27.59 24.04
N GLY A 82 -2.93 28.88 23.75
CA GLY A 82 -1.60 29.50 23.61
C GLY A 82 -0.85 29.16 22.31
N ALA A 83 -1.43 28.35 21.43
CA ALA A 83 -0.85 28.01 20.14
C ALA A 83 -0.82 29.23 19.19
N GLU A 84 0.23 29.34 18.37
CA GLU A 84 0.30 30.32 17.29
C GLU A 84 -0.53 29.86 16.07
N PRO A 85 -1.10 30.78 15.27
CA PRO A 85 -1.87 30.41 14.07
C PRO A 85 -1.01 29.66 13.06
N PRO A 86 -1.56 28.67 12.32
CA PRO A 86 -0.78 27.87 11.39
C PRO A 86 -0.18 28.71 10.24
N HIS A 87 0.90 28.21 9.66
CA HIS A 87 1.67 28.81 8.58
C HIS A 87 2.41 27.72 7.79
N ALA A 88 2.99 28.10 6.64
CA ALA A 88 3.83 27.19 5.87
C ALA A 88 5.07 26.77 6.66
N THR A 89 5.53 25.54 6.44
CA THR A 89 6.83 25.07 6.96
C THR A 89 7.95 26.07 6.58
N LEU A 90 8.65 26.60 7.59
CA LEU A 90 9.65 27.66 7.41
C LEU A 90 10.80 27.54 8.41
N MET A 91 11.93 28.18 8.09
CA MET A 91 13.08 28.30 8.99
C MET A 91 13.90 29.55 8.65
N PRO A 92 14.23 30.42 9.62
CA PRO A 92 15.21 31.49 9.42
C PRO A 92 16.61 30.93 9.17
N TYR A 93 17.32 31.45 8.18
CA TYR A 93 18.72 31.13 7.86
C TYR A 93 19.64 32.33 8.12
N ALA A 94 20.94 32.08 8.31
CA ALA A 94 21.91 33.15 8.59
C ALA A 94 22.34 33.92 7.33
N ASP A 95 22.29 33.28 6.17
CA ASP A 95 22.77 33.79 4.89
C ASP A 95 22.14 33.04 3.72
N LEU A 96 22.54 33.43 2.51
CA LEU A 96 22.08 32.83 1.25
C LEU A 96 22.57 31.38 1.06
N GLU A 97 23.74 31.01 1.58
CA GLU A 97 24.31 29.67 1.37
C GLU A 97 23.44 28.62 2.08
N GLN A 98 23.12 28.86 3.36
CA GLN A 98 22.17 28.03 4.10
C GLN A 98 20.75 28.06 3.49
N ALA A 99 20.28 29.22 3.02
CA ALA A 99 18.97 29.34 2.39
C ALA A 99 18.86 28.55 1.08
N LEU A 100 19.94 28.43 0.29
CA LEU A 100 19.98 27.62 -0.93
C LEU A 100 20.10 26.12 -0.65
N ALA A 101 20.81 25.74 0.41
CA ALA A 101 20.82 24.36 0.91
C ALA A 101 19.42 23.93 1.39
N ALA A 102 18.69 24.84 2.05
CA ALA A 102 17.34 24.65 2.58
C ALA A 102 17.21 23.54 3.64
N ASP A 103 18.32 23.11 4.23
CA ASP A 103 18.32 22.21 5.39
C ASP A 103 17.93 22.97 6.66
N ARG A 104 16.68 22.78 7.10
CA ARG A 104 16.13 23.40 8.33
C ARG A 104 16.95 23.04 9.58
N THR A 105 17.70 21.92 9.57
CA THR A 105 18.37 21.38 10.75
C THR A 105 19.70 22.07 11.09
N ASP A 106 20.43 22.59 10.08
CA ASP A 106 21.70 23.34 10.24
C ASP A 106 21.51 24.85 10.54
N SER A 107 20.26 25.33 10.59
CA SER A 107 20.01 26.73 10.91
C SER A 107 20.56 27.11 12.30
N PRO A 108 21.36 28.18 12.44
CA PRO A 108 21.80 28.72 13.74
C PRO A 108 20.67 29.46 14.48
N TYR A 109 19.49 29.54 13.86
CA TYR A 109 18.23 29.98 14.47
C TYR A 109 17.33 28.82 14.87
N ARG A 110 17.73 27.55 14.67
CA ARG A 110 17.12 26.35 15.25
C ARG A 110 17.93 25.85 16.45
N LEU A 111 17.25 25.24 17.42
CA LEU A 111 17.85 24.47 18.50
C LEU A 111 16.99 23.21 18.72
N SER A 112 17.47 22.06 18.26
CA SER A 112 16.80 20.78 18.51
C SER A 112 16.73 20.47 20.01
N LEU A 113 15.57 19.96 20.43
CA LEU A 113 15.30 19.39 21.74
C LEU A 113 15.16 17.85 21.64
N ASP A 114 15.50 17.24 20.51
CA ASP A 114 15.52 15.79 20.30
C ASP A 114 16.63 15.11 21.11
N GLY A 115 16.54 13.79 21.30
CA GLY A 115 17.42 12.97 22.14
C GLY A 115 16.77 12.57 23.46
N THR A 116 17.56 12.36 24.52
CA THR A 116 17.05 11.79 25.78
C THR A 116 16.28 12.81 26.64
N TRP A 117 15.08 12.44 27.11
CA TRP A 117 14.27 13.19 28.08
C TRP A 117 14.05 12.35 29.35
N ARG A 118 13.82 13.00 30.49
CA ARG A 118 13.33 12.34 31.71
C ARG A 118 11.85 12.01 31.52
N PHE A 119 11.43 10.84 31.97
CA PHE A 119 10.09 10.33 31.74
C PHE A 119 9.47 9.71 33.00
N ARG A 120 8.15 9.86 33.12
CA ARG A 120 7.28 9.12 34.03
C ARG A 120 6.00 8.73 33.30
N HIS A 121 5.47 7.58 33.68
CA HIS A 121 4.21 7.04 33.20
C HIS A 121 3.22 6.91 34.36
N ALA A 122 1.94 7.20 34.10
CA ALA A 122 0.82 6.89 34.98
C ALA A 122 -0.31 6.25 34.16
N ASP A 123 -0.93 5.17 34.66
CA ASP A 123 -1.96 4.40 33.92
C ASP A 123 -3.26 5.17 33.67
N ASN A 124 -3.47 6.28 34.37
CA ASN A 124 -4.64 7.14 34.25
C ASN A 124 -4.34 8.57 34.75
N PRO A 125 -5.17 9.57 34.41
CA PRO A 125 -4.93 10.96 34.75
C PRO A 125 -4.95 11.30 36.25
N ALA A 126 -5.57 10.48 37.09
CA ALA A 126 -5.64 10.73 38.54
C ALA A 126 -4.34 10.32 39.27
N ASP A 127 -3.54 9.44 38.69
CA ASP A 127 -2.30 8.91 39.28
C ASP A 127 -1.03 9.70 38.87
N ARG A 128 -1.16 10.68 37.97
CA ARG A 128 -0.04 11.54 37.52
C ARG A 128 0.42 12.52 38.61
N ASP A 129 1.67 13.00 38.53
CA ASP A 129 2.21 13.98 39.49
C ASP A 129 1.77 15.40 39.09
N PRO A 130 0.83 16.07 39.80
CA PRO A 130 0.28 17.35 39.36
C PRO A 130 1.27 18.52 39.50
N GLU A 131 2.41 18.34 40.16
CA GLU A 131 3.42 19.37 40.36
C GLU A 131 4.69 19.12 39.53
N PHE A 132 4.68 18.12 38.64
CA PHE A 132 5.87 17.65 37.92
C PHE A 132 6.59 18.74 37.10
N TYR A 133 5.85 19.74 36.62
CA TYR A 133 6.36 20.87 35.85
C TYR A 133 7.18 21.87 36.68
N SER A 134 7.10 21.81 38.01
CA SER A 134 7.75 22.76 38.91
C SER A 134 9.27 22.63 38.88
N THR A 135 9.98 23.76 38.75
CA THR A 135 11.45 23.80 38.70
C THR A 135 12.14 23.33 39.98
N ASP A 136 11.38 23.21 41.08
CA ASP A 136 11.88 22.77 42.39
C ASP A 136 11.79 21.23 42.57
N VAL A 137 11.04 20.53 41.71
CA VAL A 137 10.92 19.06 41.74
C VAL A 137 12.15 18.42 41.09
N SER A 138 12.81 17.51 41.81
CA SER A 138 13.96 16.74 41.30
C SER A 138 13.53 15.59 40.38
N ASP A 139 14.06 15.56 39.16
CA ASP A 139 13.86 14.49 38.16
C ASP A 139 14.99 13.45 38.13
N HIS A 140 16.01 13.56 39.00
CA HIS A 140 17.21 12.72 38.96
C HIS A 140 16.96 11.20 39.06
N GLY A 141 15.86 10.80 39.71
CA GLY A 141 15.45 9.41 39.87
C GLY A 141 14.35 8.96 38.90
N TRP A 142 14.05 9.77 37.88
CA TRP A 142 13.12 9.38 36.81
C TRP A 142 13.86 8.56 35.75
N ASP A 143 13.11 7.70 35.07
CA ASP A 143 13.57 6.98 33.88
C ASP A 143 13.83 7.96 32.72
N THR A 144 14.24 7.42 31.57
CA THR A 144 14.47 8.21 30.37
C THR A 144 14.01 7.49 29.11
N VAL A 145 13.40 8.25 28.20
CA VAL A 145 13.06 7.80 26.83
C VAL A 145 13.77 8.69 25.81
N PRO A 146 14.06 8.18 24.59
CA PRO A 146 14.37 9.05 23.47
C PRO A 146 13.12 9.84 23.05
N VAL A 147 13.35 10.99 22.42
CA VAL A 147 12.36 11.82 21.75
C VAL A 147 12.97 12.25 20.41
N PRO A 148 12.30 12.08 19.26
CA PRO A 148 11.00 11.43 19.11
C PRO A 148 10.99 9.93 19.43
N ALA A 149 9.87 9.44 19.97
CA ALA A 149 9.55 8.02 20.13
C ALA A 149 8.09 7.77 20.53
N ASN A 150 7.60 6.56 20.27
CA ASN A 150 6.39 6.03 20.91
C ASN A 150 6.75 5.28 22.20
N TRP A 151 6.11 5.57 23.34
CA TRP A 151 6.55 5.01 24.63
C TRP A 151 6.30 3.51 24.78
N GLN A 152 5.35 2.95 24.01
CA GLN A 152 5.07 1.51 23.91
C GLN A 152 6.34 0.70 23.62
N LEU A 153 7.18 1.19 22.70
CA LEU A 153 8.43 0.55 22.27
C LEU A 153 9.56 0.67 23.31
N HIS A 154 9.30 1.37 24.41
CA HIS A 154 10.23 1.59 25.52
C HIS A 154 9.76 0.97 26.84
N GLY A 155 8.76 0.08 26.80
CA GLY A 155 8.32 -0.72 27.95
C GLY A 155 7.29 -0.04 28.86
N TYR A 156 6.58 0.96 28.34
CA TYR A 156 5.46 1.62 29.02
C TYR A 156 4.15 1.28 28.31
N ASP A 157 3.11 0.94 29.07
CA ASP A 157 1.87 0.32 28.60
C ASP A 157 2.06 -0.80 27.54
N PHE A 158 1.29 -0.77 26.45
CA PHE A 158 1.25 -1.75 25.37
C PHE A 158 0.64 -1.12 24.09
N PRO A 159 1.10 -1.50 22.88
CA PRO A 159 0.39 -1.20 21.64
C PRO A 159 -1.02 -1.81 21.64
N ILE A 160 -1.95 -1.21 20.92
CA ILE A 160 -3.30 -1.74 20.69
C ILE A 160 -3.53 -1.70 19.18
N TYR A 161 -4.06 -2.76 18.58
CA TYR A 161 -4.54 -2.71 17.21
C TYR A 161 -6.04 -3.01 17.12
N THR A 162 -6.81 -2.01 16.72
CA THR A 162 -8.21 -2.12 16.32
C THR A 162 -8.41 -1.36 15.01
N ASN A 163 -9.32 -1.86 14.18
CA ASN A 163 -9.75 -1.25 12.93
C ASN A 163 -10.69 -0.07 13.26
N SER A 164 -11.96 -0.37 13.54
CA SER A 164 -13.03 0.63 13.75
C SER A 164 -13.59 0.67 15.17
N ASP A 165 -13.17 -0.24 16.05
CA ASP A 165 -13.53 -0.19 17.47
C ASP A 165 -12.57 0.76 18.21
N TYR A 166 -13.10 1.75 18.92
CA TYR A 166 -12.27 2.67 19.69
C TYR A 166 -11.48 1.93 20.78
N PRO A 167 -10.18 2.22 20.97
CA PRO A 167 -9.28 1.43 21.81
C PRO A 167 -9.58 1.48 23.32
N TRP A 168 -10.59 2.24 23.78
CA TRP A 168 -11.09 2.25 25.15
C TRP A 168 -12.48 1.62 25.32
N TRP A 169 -13.07 1.09 24.26
CA TRP A 169 -14.21 0.18 24.36
C TRP A 169 -13.71 -1.21 24.80
N GLY A 170 -14.56 -1.99 25.47
CA GLY A 170 -14.17 -3.31 25.99
C GLY A 170 -13.12 -3.29 27.12
N ALA A 171 -12.18 -4.24 27.09
CA ALA A 171 -11.28 -4.52 28.20
C ALA A 171 -10.07 -3.58 28.28
N ASN A 172 -9.53 -3.13 27.13
CA ASN A 172 -8.48 -2.12 27.01
C ASN A 172 -8.79 -0.87 27.85
N GLY A 173 -10.00 -0.30 27.71
CA GLY A 173 -10.49 0.82 28.52
C GLY A 173 -11.06 0.45 29.91
N LYS A 174 -10.75 -0.74 30.44
CA LYS A 174 -11.24 -1.26 31.73
C LYS A 174 -12.78 -1.18 31.87
N GLY A 175 -13.50 -1.46 30.78
CA GLY A 175 -14.96 -1.45 30.72
C GLY A 175 -15.57 -0.09 31.07
N GLU A 176 -14.91 1.02 30.74
CA GLU A 176 -15.48 2.37 30.87
C GLU A 176 -16.47 2.69 29.75
N ASN A 177 -16.18 2.25 28.53
CA ASN A 177 -17.03 2.44 27.36
C ASN A 177 -17.46 3.92 27.17
N ALA A 178 -16.49 4.84 27.29
CA ALA A 178 -16.70 6.27 27.08
C ALA A 178 -17.37 6.53 25.72
N GLN A 179 -18.17 7.60 25.65
CA GLN A 179 -18.98 7.96 24.48
C GLN A 179 -18.68 9.41 24.11
N PRO A 180 -18.79 9.82 22.83
CA PRO A 180 -18.45 11.18 22.45
C PRO A 180 -19.30 12.21 23.21
N PRO A 181 -18.74 13.36 23.62
CA PRO A 181 -17.35 13.80 23.45
C PRO A 181 -16.47 13.50 24.69
N PHE A 182 -16.76 12.47 25.48
CA PHE A 182 -15.96 12.14 26.67
C PHE A 182 -14.75 11.28 26.33
N ALA A 183 -13.60 11.62 26.90
CA ALA A 183 -12.40 10.77 26.90
C ALA A 183 -12.45 9.74 28.05
N PRO A 184 -11.83 8.55 27.89
CA PRO A 184 -11.69 7.58 28.99
C PRO A 184 -10.83 8.13 30.14
N THR A 185 -11.11 7.65 31.35
CA THR A 185 -10.48 8.08 32.61
C THR A 185 -9.98 6.95 33.51
N LYS A 186 -10.47 5.70 33.35
CA LYS A 186 -10.00 4.51 34.11
C LYS A 186 -8.69 3.94 33.58
N PHE A 187 -8.52 3.98 32.27
CA PHE A 187 -7.27 3.69 31.58
C PHE A 187 -7.11 4.73 30.48
N ASN A 188 -6.23 5.69 30.76
CA ASN A 188 -5.85 6.72 29.82
C ASN A 188 -4.42 7.12 30.22
N PRO A 189 -3.43 6.34 29.76
CA PRO A 189 -2.03 6.54 30.12
C PRO A 189 -1.55 7.98 29.90
N VAL A 190 -0.79 8.50 30.87
CA VAL A 190 -0.22 9.85 30.82
C VAL A 190 1.31 9.76 30.91
N GLY A 191 1.96 10.27 29.86
CA GLY A 191 3.40 10.43 29.77
C GLY A 191 3.85 11.82 30.22
N GLN A 192 4.55 11.90 31.34
CA GLN A 192 5.14 13.15 31.85
C GLN A 192 6.62 13.22 31.46
N TYR A 193 6.98 14.18 30.62
CA TYR A 193 8.33 14.39 30.10
C TYR A 193 8.97 15.63 30.72
N ARG A 194 10.28 15.57 31.00
CA ARG A 194 11.07 16.74 31.43
C ARG A 194 12.45 16.77 30.77
N ARG A 195 12.90 17.97 30.40
CA ARG A 195 14.26 18.19 29.87
C ARG A 195 14.76 19.58 30.25
N THR A 196 16.09 19.72 30.33
CA THR A 196 16.73 21.03 30.41
C THR A 196 17.45 21.36 29.10
N PHE A 197 17.45 22.63 28.74
CA PHE A 197 18.13 23.16 27.56
C PHE A 197 18.80 24.49 27.89
N ARG A 198 19.72 24.94 27.03
CA ARG A 198 20.46 26.20 27.23
C ARG A 198 20.20 27.16 26.08
N MET A 199 19.66 28.34 26.39
CA MET A 199 19.36 29.35 25.38
C MET A 199 20.66 29.85 24.70
N PRO A 200 20.72 29.89 23.35
CA PRO A 200 21.86 30.42 22.62
C PRO A 200 22.05 31.92 22.89
N ALA A 201 23.27 32.33 23.23
CA ALA A 201 23.56 33.74 23.58
C ALA A 201 23.28 34.73 22.42
N LYS A 202 23.34 34.26 21.16
CA LYS A 202 23.02 35.03 19.95
C LYS A 202 21.52 35.35 19.81
N TRP A 203 20.63 34.64 20.51
CA TRP A 203 19.18 34.85 20.41
C TRP A 203 18.65 35.95 21.35
N ARG A 204 19.52 36.60 22.14
CA ARG A 204 19.12 37.67 23.05
C ARG A 204 18.48 38.84 22.30
N GLY A 205 17.22 39.12 22.60
CA GLY A 205 16.44 40.21 21.99
C GLY A 205 15.68 39.82 20.72
N ARG A 206 15.72 38.54 20.33
CA ARG A 206 14.87 37.94 19.29
C ARG A 206 13.59 37.34 19.92
N ARG A 207 12.61 36.96 19.11
CA ARG A 207 11.53 36.05 19.56
C ARG A 207 12.08 34.62 19.64
N THR A 208 11.39 33.75 20.37
CA THR A 208 11.69 32.32 20.46
C THR A 208 10.39 31.54 20.49
N PHE A 209 10.22 30.65 19.53
CA PHE A 209 9.06 29.78 19.40
C PHE A 209 9.47 28.34 19.71
N LEU A 210 8.59 27.61 20.40
CA LEU A 210 8.71 26.18 20.66
C LEU A 210 7.80 25.45 19.68
N HIS A 211 8.36 24.51 18.93
CA HIS A 211 7.69 23.78 17.85
C HIS A 211 7.78 22.27 18.11
N PHE A 212 6.63 21.61 18.10
CA PHE A 212 6.48 20.14 18.08
C PHE A 212 5.94 19.74 16.70
N GLU A 213 6.58 18.79 16.02
CA GLU A 213 6.13 18.32 14.70
C GLU A 213 5.01 17.26 14.76
N GLY A 214 4.75 16.70 15.95
CA GLY A 214 3.69 15.70 16.21
C GLY A 214 3.78 15.07 17.61
N VAL A 215 2.64 15.00 18.30
CA VAL A 215 2.49 14.45 19.67
C VAL A 215 1.11 13.79 19.77
N LYS A 216 1.03 12.48 20.08
CA LYS A 216 -0.25 11.76 20.15
C LYS A 216 -0.68 11.45 21.59
N SER A 217 -1.92 11.73 22.02
CA SER A 217 -3.04 12.39 21.29
C SER A 217 -3.27 13.86 21.64
N ALA A 218 -2.96 14.25 22.87
CA ALA A 218 -3.05 15.64 23.31
C ALA A 218 -2.01 15.94 24.39
N PHE A 219 -1.60 17.21 24.51
CA PHE A 219 -0.59 17.57 25.50
C PHE A 219 -0.69 18.99 26.05
N TYR A 220 -0.23 19.15 27.30
CA TYR A 220 0.10 20.44 27.91
C TYR A 220 1.61 20.66 27.93
N VAL A 221 2.04 21.91 27.86
CA VAL A 221 3.48 22.28 27.89
C VAL A 221 3.77 23.45 28.84
N TRP A 222 4.83 23.29 29.63
CA TRP A 222 5.34 24.30 30.56
C TRP A 222 6.80 24.67 30.26
N ILE A 223 7.12 25.95 30.38
CA ILE A 223 8.50 26.46 30.36
C ILE A 223 8.82 27.12 31.69
N ASN A 224 9.91 26.68 32.33
CA ASN A 224 10.35 27.16 33.65
C ASN A 224 9.23 27.18 34.72
N GLY A 225 8.36 26.17 34.70
CA GLY A 225 7.23 26.03 35.64
C GLY A 225 6.00 26.88 35.32
N THR A 226 5.99 27.63 34.21
CA THR A 226 4.80 28.39 33.73
C THR A 226 4.12 27.61 32.61
N LEU A 227 2.81 27.40 32.70
CA LEU A 227 2.01 26.82 31.62
C LEU A 227 2.07 27.75 30.41
N VAL A 228 2.44 27.20 29.24
CA VAL A 228 2.51 27.93 27.97
C VAL A 228 1.30 27.61 27.10
N GLY A 229 0.84 26.36 27.09
CA GLY A 229 -0.30 25.97 26.27
C GLY A 229 -0.75 24.52 26.36
N TYR A 230 -1.78 24.23 25.57
CA TYR A 230 -2.44 22.93 25.37
C TYR A 230 -2.73 22.72 23.87
N ARG A 231 -2.70 21.47 23.37
CA ARG A 231 -2.98 21.15 21.97
C ARG A 231 -3.41 19.69 21.74
N GLU A 232 -4.35 19.51 20.81
CA GLU A 232 -4.75 18.26 20.12
C GLU A 232 -4.39 18.29 18.62
N ASP A 233 -4.81 17.28 17.85
CA ASP A 233 -4.45 16.99 16.45
C ASP A 233 -3.01 16.47 16.31
N SER A 234 -2.85 15.15 16.47
CA SER A 234 -1.56 14.49 16.67
C SER A 234 -0.55 14.65 15.54
N TYR A 235 -1.05 14.78 14.31
CA TYR A 235 -0.25 14.68 13.09
C TYR A 235 0.06 16.05 12.46
N THR A 236 -0.41 17.16 13.04
CA THR A 236 0.01 18.51 12.62
C THR A 236 0.91 19.19 13.65
N SER A 237 1.64 20.22 13.22
CA SER A 237 2.59 20.91 14.08
C SER A 237 1.88 21.78 15.14
N ALA A 238 2.46 21.81 16.33
CA ALA A 238 2.05 22.66 17.44
C ALA A 238 3.14 23.66 17.79
N GLU A 239 2.82 24.96 17.75
CA GLU A 239 3.80 26.04 17.96
C GLU A 239 3.35 27.03 19.04
N PHE A 240 4.27 27.46 19.90
CA PHE A 240 4.02 28.39 21.00
C PHE A 240 5.10 29.46 21.11
N ASP A 241 4.75 30.73 21.25
CA ASP A 241 5.72 31.80 21.53
C ASP A 241 6.16 31.75 23.01
N VAL A 242 7.38 31.25 23.24
CA VAL A 242 7.95 31.10 24.58
C VAL A 242 8.85 32.26 25.00
N THR A 243 8.89 33.36 24.24
CA THR A 243 9.84 34.47 24.42
C THR A 243 9.85 35.05 25.83
N GLU A 244 8.68 35.18 26.47
CA GLU A 244 8.55 35.75 27.82
C GLU A 244 8.77 34.72 28.93
N HIS A 245 8.76 33.42 28.60
CA HIS A 245 8.92 32.32 29.53
C HIS A 245 10.37 31.79 29.62
N VAL A 246 11.19 32.01 28.60
CA VAL A 246 12.62 31.64 28.59
C VAL A 246 13.53 32.69 29.26
N LYS A 247 14.63 32.22 29.86
CA LYS A 247 15.65 33.04 30.51
C LYS A 247 17.07 32.75 29.96
N PRO A 248 18.04 33.68 30.08
CA PRO A 248 19.42 33.41 29.68
C PRO A 248 20.04 32.26 30.48
N GLY A 249 20.74 31.36 29.79
CA GLY A 249 21.33 30.17 30.41
C GLY A 249 20.39 28.96 30.39
N THR A 250 20.35 28.21 31.48
CA THR A 250 19.58 26.96 31.58
C THR A 250 18.10 27.22 31.81
N ASN A 251 17.28 26.52 31.04
CA ASN A 251 15.83 26.50 31.09
C ASN A 251 15.35 25.06 31.27
N GLN A 252 14.11 24.91 31.75
CA GLN A 252 13.43 23.63 31.80
C GLN A 252 12.19 23.67 30.91
N ILE A 253 11.96 22.58 30.19
CA ILE A 253 10.69 22.24 29.54
C ILE A 253 10.09 21.03 30.27
N ALA A 254 8.78 21.05 30.45
CA ALA A 254 7.99 19.93 30.93
C ALA A 254 6.76 19.77 30.02
N VAL A 255 6.39 18.53 29.71
CA VAL A 255 5.27 18.20 28.82
C VAL A 255 4.46 17.06 29.45
N GLU A 256 3.15 17.19 29.45
CA GLU A 256 2.22 16.15 29.92
C GLU A 256 1.39 15.70 28.72
N VAL A 257 1.62 14.47 28.25
CA VAL A 257 0.97 13.87 27.08
C VAL A 257 -0.05 12.84 27.52
N TYR A 258 -1.28 12.96 27.03
CA TYR A 258 -2.37 12.01 27.25
C TYR A 258 -2.45 11.02 26.09
N ARG A 259 -2.69 9.74 26.38
CA ARG A 259 -2.92 8.71 25.35
C ARG A 259 -4.25 8.93 24.64
N PHE A 260 -5.30 9.29 25.37
CA PHE A 260 -6.62 9.54 24.83
C PHE A 260 -7.14 10.92 25.27
N SER A 261 -7.70 11.68 24.34
CA SER A 261 -8.44 12.93 24.57
C SER A 261 -9.79 12.85 23.86
N ASP A 262 -10.65 13.84 24.04
CA ASP A 262 -11.83 13.99 23.19
C ASP A 262 -11.46 14.31 21.73
N GLY A 263 -10.32 14.95 21.49
CA GLY A 263 -9.69 15.05 20.17
C GLY A 263 -9.38 13.71 19.49
N ASP A 264 -9.13 12.63 20.25
CA ASP A 264 -8.81 11.29 19.72
C ASP A 264 -10.06 10.57 19.14
N TRP A 265 -11.27 11.08 19.40
CA TRP A 265 -12.48 10.64 18.68
C TRP A 265 -12.38 10.89 17.17
N MET A 266 -11.50 11.78 16.70
CA MET A 266 -11.24 12.08 15.28
C MET A 266 -10.00 11.36 14.73
N GLU A 267 -9.42 10.42 15.48
CA GLU A 267 -8.18 9.71 15.11
C GLU A 267 -8.38 8.19 15.20
N ASP A 268 -9.49 7.74 14.60
CA ASP A 268 -9.94 6.36 14.60
C ASP A 268 -9.50 5.54 13.38
N GLN A 269 -8.27 5.80 12.90
CA GLN A 269 -7.72 5.09 11.74
C GLN A 269 -7.47 3.60 12.02
N ASP A 270 -7.60 2.78 10.98
CA ASP A 270 -7.19 1.37 10.95
C ASP A 270 -5.65 1.23 11.04
N MET A 271 -5.11 1.34 12.25
CA MET A 271 -3.67 1.37 12.51
C MET A 271 -3.30 0.93 13.93
N ILE A 272 -2.04 0.57 14.12
CA ILE A 272 -1.49 0.27 15.45
C ILE A 272 -1.47 1.57 16.30
N ARG A 273 -2.31 1.64 17.35
CA ARG A 273 -2.56 2.83 18.17
C ARG A 273 -1.44 3.04 19.21
N LEU A 274 -0.45 3.86 18.83
CA LEU A 274 0.71 4.27 19.66
C LEU A 274 0.56 5.70 20.23
N SER A 275 1.44 6.10 21.15
CA SER A 275 1.36 7.42 21.82
C SER A 275 2.71 8.02 22.21
N GLY A 276 2.72 9.32 22.50
CA GLY A 276 3.91 10.07 22.93
C GLY A 276 4.35 11.17 21.96
N ILE A 277 5.52 11.74 22.21
CA ILE A 277 6.16 12.74 21.35
C ILE A 277 6.87 11.99 20.20
N PHE A 278 6.16 11.74 19.11
CA PHE A 278 6.60 10.82 18.05
C PHE A 278 7.26 11.50 16.84
N ARG A 279 7.22 12.83 16.73
CA ARG A 279 8.05 13.61 15.78
C ARG A 279 8.88 14.68 16.52
N SER A 280 9.79 15.34 15.80
CA SER A 280 10.83 16.19 16.40
C SER A 280 10.28 17.35 17.24
N VAL A 281 11.07 17.77 18.23
CA VAL A 281 10.81 18.96 19.04
C VAL A 281 12.00 19.91 18.93
N TYR A 282 11.75 21.18 18.65
CA TYR A 282 12.81 22.19 18.59
C TYR A 282 12.33 23.57 19.00
N LEU A 283 13.27 24.45 19.32
CA LEU A 283 13.05 25.88 19.38
C LEU A 283 13.56 26.52 18.10
N PHE A 284 12.93 27.60 17.64
CA PHE A 284 13.53 28.49 16.65
C PHE A 284 13.35 29.97 17.00
N SER A 285 14.11 30.84 16.33
CA SER A 285 14.20 32.26 16.72
C SER A 285 14.16 33.23 15.54
N THR A 286 13.12 34.05 15.49
CA THR A 286 12.91 35.11 14.49
C THR A 286 13.25 36.51 15.06
N PRO A 287 13.57 37.52 14.24
CA PRO A 287 13.58 38.91 14.70
C PRO A 287 12.20 39.37 15.20
N THR A 288 12.14 40.51 15.91
CA THR A 288 10.88 41.05 16.46
C THR A 288 9.84 41.43 15.38
N VAL A 289 10.32 41.78 14.19
CA VAL A 289 9.50 41.94 12.98
C VAL A 289 9.98 40.92 11.97
N HIS A 290 9.13 39.98 11.59
CA HIS A 290 9.49 38.82 10.78
C HIS A 290 8.39 38.43 9.78
N VAL A 291 8.70 37.55 8.83
CA VAL A 291 7.71 36.91 7.95
C VAL A 291 7.12 35.72 8.70
N ARG A 292 5.84 35.82 9.09
CA ARG A 292 5.11 34.78 9.86
C ARG A 292 4.61 33.65 8.97
N ASP A 293 4.17 33.97 7.76
CA ASP A 293 3.68 32.99 6.78
C ASP A 293 3.94 33.52 5.37
N PHE A 294 4.06 32.62 4.41
CA PHE A 294 4.11 32.96 3.00
C PHE A 294 3.42 31.89 2.14
N ARG A 295 2.89 32.32 1.01
CA ARG A 295 2.34 31.47 -0.04
C ARG A 295 3.06 31.76 -1.36
N ILE A 296 3.48 30.69 -2.02
CA ILE A 296 4.00 30.69 -3.38
C ILE A 296 2.92 30.17 -4.32
N GLU A 297 2.75 30.82 -5.46
CA GLU A 297 1.88 30.35 -6.55
C GLU A 297 2.63 30.50 -7.87
N THR A 298 2.44 29.54 -8.77
CA THR A 298 3.17 29.43 -10.04
C THR A 298 2.22 29.44 -11.25
N PRO A 299 1.36 30.47 -11.43
CA PRO A 299 0.45 30.54 -12.57
C PRO A 299 1.22 30.46 -13.89
N LEU A 300 0.93 29.40 -14.65
CA LEU A 300 1.51 29.14 -15.97
C LEU A 300 0.71 29.91 -17.03
N ARG A 301 1.41 30.34 -18.09
CA ARG A 301 0.88 31.19 -19.15
C ARG A 301 1.48 30.79 -20.50
N ASP A 302 0.84 31.27 -21.56
CA ASP A 302 1.37 31.21 -22.93
C ASP A 302 1.72 29.76 -23.36
N ASP A 303 0.76 28.84 -23.15
CA ASP A 303 0.90 27.39 -23.41
C ASP A 303 2.10 26.77 -22.68
N TYR A 304 2.15 26.99 -21.36
CA TYR A 304 3.18 26.50 -20.44
C TYR A 304 4.62 27.01 -20.70
N THR A 305 4.83 27.91 -21.67
CA THR A 305 6.15 28.47 -22.01
C THR A 305 6.61 29.59 -21.07
N ASN A 306 5.70 30.15 -20.27
CA ASN A 306 5.97 31.23 -19.33
C ASN A 306 5.24 30.99 -18.01
N ALA A 307 5.73 31.57 -16.92
CA ALA A 307 5.05 31.61 -15.64
C ALA A 307 5.19 32.99 -14.99
N ASP A 308 4.43 33.23 -13.92
CA ASP A 308 4.82 34.17 -12.87
C ASP A 308 5.12 33.42 -11.58
N LEU A 309 6.10 33.87 -10.81
CA LEU A 309 6.19 33.53 -9.38
C LEU A 309 5.39 34.58 -8.62
N ALA A 310 4.23 34.21 -8.10
CA ALA A 310 3.43 35.06 -7.22
C ALA A 310 3.75 34.73 -5.75
N VAL A 311 3.93 35.78 -4.95
CA VAL A 311 4.34 35.68 -3.54
C VAL A 311 3.40 36.52 -2.69
N THR A 312 2.74 35.86 -1.74
CA THR A 312 2.02 36.53 -0.64
C THR A 312 2.79 36.31 0.65
N ALA A 313 3.24 37.37 1.31
CA ALA A 313 4.01 37.31 2.55
C ALA A 313 3.29 38.05 3.68
N HIS A 314 3.15 37.41 4.83
CA HIS A 314 2.55 37.95 6.05
C HIS A 314 3.67 38.44 6.97
N VAL A 315 3.78 39.74 7.19
CA VAL A 315 4.82 40.34 8.04
C VAL A 315 4.20 40.79 9.36
N ARG A 316 4.71 40.27 10.48
CA ARG A 316 4.18 40.51 11.84
C ARG A 316 5.22 41.22 12.73
N ASP A 317 4.76 42.20 13.51
CA ASP A 317 5.53 42.94 14.52
C ASP A 317 5.01 42.63 15.92
N TYR A 318 5.88 42.09 16.78
CA TYR A 318 5.58 41.74 18.17
C TYR A 318 5.94 42.83 19.19
N ALA A 319 6.67 43.89 18.80
CA ALA A 319 6.95 45.03 19.69
C ALA A 319 5.83 46.07 19.62
N GLY A 320 5.34 46.34 18.41
CA GLY A 320 4.37 47.37 18.11
C GLY A 320 4.92 48.80 18.26
N GLY A 321 4.19 49.76 17.70
CA GLY A 321 4.30 51.17 18.09
C GLY A 321 5.06 52.12 17.16
N GLU A 322 5.62 51.67 16.04
CA GLU A 322 6.22 52.59 15.05
C GLU A 322 5.73 52.38 13.61
N LYS A 323 5.38 53.49 12.95
CA LYS A 323 5.00 53.52 11.52
C LYS A 323 6.22 53.34 10.63
N ARG A 324 6.62 52.09 10.43
CA ARG A 324 7.78 51.69 9.63
C ARG A 324 7.33 50.86 8.43
N THR A 325 7.89 51.16 7.26
CA THR A 325 7.70 50.36 6.05
C THR A 325 8.90 49.45 5.87
N PHE A 326 8.64 48.15 5.84
CA PHE A 326 9.61 47.09 5.57
C PHE A 326 9.51 46.68 4.09
N THR A 327 10.52 45.97 3.59
CA THR A 327 10.50 45.39 2.24
C THR A 327 10.77 43.89 2.33
N VAL A 328 9.90 43.08 1.74
CA VAL A 328 10.19 41.66 1.46
C VAL A 328 10.81 41.63 0.06
N GLU A 329 12.03 41.11 -0.05
CA GLU A 329 12.70 40.83 -1.32
C GLU A 329 12.65 39.33 -1.59
N THR A 330 12.06 38.89 -2.70
CA THR A 330 12.12 37.48 -3.12
C THR A 330 13.03 37.34 -4.33
N GLN A 331 14.06 36.51 -4.21
CA GLN A 331 14.94 36.12 -5.32
C GLN A 331 14.74 34.63 -5.61
N LEU A 332 14.47 34.32 -6.87
CA LEU A 332 14.40 32.94 -7.37
C LEU A 332 15.77 32.49 -7.87
N TYR A 333 16.15 31.26 -7.55
CA TYR A 333 17.36 30.59 -7.98
C TYR A 333 17.04 29.27 -8.68
N ASP A 334 17.76 28.92 -9.75
CA ASP A 334 17.65 27.63 -10.42
C ASP A 334 18.34 26.50 -9.63
N GLY A 335 18.21 25.26 -10.13
CA GLY A 335 18.80 24.07 -9.50
C GLY A 335 20.34 24.07 -9.42
N ASP A 336 21.01 24.89 -10.24
CA ASP A 336 22.46 25.12 -10.19
C ASP A 336 22.85 26.25 -9.21
N GLY A 337 21.86 26.89 -8.55
CA GLY A 337 22.04 27.99 -7.60
C GLY A 337 22.23 29.37 -8.24
N ASN A 338 21.92 29.55 -9.54
CA ASN A 338 22.05 30.84 -10.21
C ASN A 338 20.75 31.67 -10.07
N PRO A 339 20.85 33.00 -9.85
CA PRO A 339 19.67 33.85 -9.75
C PRO A 339 18.96 34.00 -11.10
N VAL A 340 17.67 33.62 -11.15
CA VAL A 340 16.81 33.70 -12.35
C VAL A 340 16.57 35.15 -12.79
N TRP A 341 16.58 36.10 -11.85
CA TRP A 341 16.41 37.53 -12.13
C TRP A 341 17.65 38.35 -11.73
N THR A 342 17.90 39.42 -12.46
CA THR A 342 18.94 40.43 -12.18
C THR A 342 18.67 41.29 -10.93
N GLU A 343 17.42 41.38 -10.51
CA GLU A 343 16.96 42.08 -9.30
C GLU A 343 15.84 41.23 -8.66
N PRO A 344 15.66 41.24 -7.34
CA PRO A 344 14.56 40.52 -6.70
C PRO A 344 13.18 41.12 -7.02
N LEU A 345 12.12 40.35 -6.77
CA LEU A 345 10.77 40.87 -6.57
C LEU A 345 10.75 41.66 -5.24
N ARG A 346 10.35 42.94 -5.25
CA ARG A 346 10.30 43.79 -4.05
C ARG A 346 8.87 44.14 -3.66
N GLN A 347 8.46 43.77 -2.46
CA GLN A 347 7.10 43.99 -1.94
C GLN A 347 7.18 44.84 -0.66
N LYS A 348 6.32 45.87 -0.54
CA LYS A 348 6.29 46.74 0.65
C LYS A 348 5.34 46.19 1.70
N ALA A 349 5.83 46.08 2.94
CA ALA A 349 5.06 45.77 4.14
C ALA A 349 4.95 47.04 5.01
N ASP A 350 3.84 47.76 4.93
CA ASP A 350 3.59 48.96 5.74
C ASP A 350 2.86 48.61 7.04
N LEU A 351 3.62 48.37 8.10
CA LEU A 351 3.08 48.10 9.44
C LEU A 351 2.35 49.31 10.05
N GLY A 352 2.52 50.52 9.50
CA GLY A 352 1.70 51.68 9.83
C GLY A 352 0.22 51.51 9.47
N SER A 353 -0.10 50.51 8.64
CA SER A 353 -1.47 50.11 8.24
C SER A 353 -1.95 48.80 8.88
N ALA A 354 -1.10 48.12 9.66
CA ALA A 354 -1.35 46.79 10.19
C ALA A 354 -2.58 46.72 11.12
N ARG A 355 -3.29 45.59 11.07
CA ARG A 355 -4.29 45.23 12.09
C ARG A 355 -3.66 44.14 12.96
N ALA A 356 -3.79 44.26 14.28
CA ALA A 356 -3.19 43.34 15.26
C ALA A 356 -1.67 43.07 15.06
N GLY A 357 -0.93 44.02 14.47
CA GLY A 357 0.51 43.90 14.24
C GLY A 357 0.92 43.15 12.97
N GLU A 358 -0.01 42.66 12.14
CA GLU A 358 0.31 41.99 10.86
C GLU A 358 -0.11 42.83 9.63
N VAL A 359 0.70 42.76 8.57
CA VAL A 359 0.41 43.30 7.24
C VAL A 359 0.73 42.26 6.16
N VAL A 360 -0.12 42.18 5.13
CA VAL A 360 0.07 41.25 4.00
C VAL A 360 0.64 41.98 2.80
N ALA A 361 1.86 41.59 2.39
CA ALA A 361 2.53 42.08 1.19
C ALA A 361 2.29 41.11 0.03
N ARG A 362 1.93 41.62 -1.16
CA ARG A 362 1.66 40.82 -2.37
C ARG A 362 2.39 41.36 -3.58
N GLY A 363 2.79 40.48 -4.49
CA GLY A 363 3.43 40.81 -5.75
C GLY A 363 3.73 39.54 -6.55
N SER A 364 4.03 39.72 -7.84
CA SER A 364 4.46 38.63 -8.71
C SER A 364 5.54 39.11 -9.67
N LYS A 365 6.28 38.16 -10.25
CA LYS A 365 7.32 38.44 -11.24
C LYS A 365 7.45 37.30 -12.25
N SER A 366 7.52 37.64 -13.54
CA SER A 366 7.55 36.66 -14.63
C SER A 366 8.84 35.85 -14.64
N VAL A 367 8.70 34.58 -15.03
CA VAL A 367 9.77 33.63 -15.33
C VAL A 367 9.55 33.15 -16.77
N GLU A 368 10.52 33.41 -17.64
CA GLU A 368 10.49 33.01 -19.06
C GLU A 368 11.07 31.60 -19.19
N GLY A 369 10.39 30.68 -19.87
CA GLY A 369 10.84 29.30 -20.07
C GLY A 369 11.16 28.53 -18.79
N PRO A 370 10.28 28.51 -17.77
CA PRO A 370 10.50 27.71 -16.57
C PRO A 370 10.60 26.23 -16.91
N LYS A 371 11.48 25.50 -16.24
CA LYS A 371 11.37 24.05 -16.18
C LYS A 371 10.15 23.67 -15.34
N LEU A 372 9.34 22.74 -15.84
CA LEU A 372 8.07 22.38 -15.19
C LEU A 372 8.26 21.15 -14.28
N TRP A 373 7.67 21.22 -13.09
CA TRP A 373 7.68 20.11 -12.14
C TRP A 373 6.60 19.07 -12.47
N SER A 374 6.95 17.80 -12.32
CA SER A 374 6.07 16.63 -12.41
C SER A 374 6.70 15.43 -11.67
N ALA A 375 5.97 14.33 -11.51
CA ALA A 375 6.55 13.10 -10.96
C ALA A 375 7.58 12.41 -11.89
N GLU A 376 7.66 12.81 -13.16
CA GLU A 376 8.68 12.35 -14.13
C GLU A 376 9.92 13.27 -14.13
N HIS A 377 9.69 14.58 -14.03
CA HIS A 377 10.71 15.62 -14.00
C HIS A 377 10.51 16.50 -12.76
N PRO A 378 11.11 16.15 -11.61
CA PRO A 378 11.00 16.92 -10.38
C PRO A 378 11.93 18.16 -10.39
N ASP A 379 11.84 18.99 -11.43
CA ASP A 379 12.63 20.22 -11.52
C ASP A 379 12.21 21.23 -10.45
N LEU A 380 13.13 21.52 -9.52
CA LEU A 380 12.92 22.45 -8.42
C LEU A 380 13.81 23.69 -8.52
N TYR A 381 13.22 24.83 -8.20
CA TYR A 381 13.89 26.10 -7.94
C TYR A 381 13.92 26.37 -6.43
N THR A 382 14.72 27.35 -5.99
CA THR A 382 14.67 27.86 -4.61
C THR A 382 14.23 29.32 -4.61
N ALA A 383 13.11 29.62 -3.95
CA ALA A 383 12.71 31.00 -3.66
C ALA A 383 13.29 31.40 -2.30
N VAL A 384 14.18 32.40 -2.29
CA VAL A 384 14.76 32.97 -1.07
C VAL A 384 14.05 34.28 -0.77
N LEU A 385 13.45 34.40 0.42
CA LEU A 385 12.71 35.56 0.88
C LEU A 385 13.51 36.28 1.96
N THR A 386 13.92 37.52 1.70
CA THR A 386 14.67 38.35 2.64
C THR A 386 13.84 39.53 3.13
N LEU A 387 13.63 39.63 4.44
CA LEU A 387 12.98 40.77 5.06
C LEU A 387 14.01 41.87 5.37
N ARG A 388 13.83 43.03 4.73
CA ARG A 388 14.63 44.23 4.98
C ARG A 388 13.91 45.27 5.81
N GLY A 389 14.63 45.83 6.78
CA GLY A 389 14.18 46.96 7.59
C GLY A 389 14.21 48.29 6.83
N PRO A 390 13.68 49.38 7.43
CA PRO A 390 13.55 50.68 6.76
C PRO A 390 14.88 51.34 6.35
N GLY A 391 16.01 50.93 6.93
CA GLY A 391 17.35 51.38 6.54
C GLY A 391 18.01 50.51 5.47
N GLY A 392 17.35 49.44 5.02
CA GLY A 392 17.90 48.43 4.09
C GLY A 392 18.64 47.29 4.78
N GLU A 393 18.72 47.28 6.11
CA GLU A 393 19.31 46.20 6.89
C GLU A 393 18.55 44.88 6.72
N GLU A 394 19.27 43.77 6.67
CA GLU A 394 18.70 42.42 6.63
C GLU A 394 18.31 41.97 8.04
N LEU A 395 17.07 41.49 8.20
CA LEU A 395 16.53 41.08 9.50
C LEU A 395 16.31 39.56 9.59
N GLU A 396 15.88 38.97 8.47
CA GLU A 396 15.54 37.56 8.31
C GLU A 396 15.68 37.16 6.84
N THR A 397 16.16 35.94 6.62
CA THR A 397 16.18 35.29 5.32
C THR A 397 15.56 33.89 5.49
N LEU A 398 14.55 33.59 4.68
CA LEU A 398 13.83 32.31 4.60
C LEU A 398 14.04 31.71 3.21
N SER A 399 13.74 30.43 3.04
CA SER A 399 13.61 29.84 1.71
C SER A 399 12.55 28.74 1.63
N THR A 400 12.16 28.41 0.40
CA THR A 400 11.31 27.27 0.08
C THR A 400 11.68 26.73 -1.31
N ARG A 401 11.45 25.43 -1.55
CA ARG A 401 11.57 24.83 -2.88
C ARG A 401 10.32 25.16 -3.70
N VAL A 402 10.47 25.32 -5.01
CA VAL A 402 9.37 25.71 -5.92
C VAL A 402 9.42 24.86 -7.18
N GLY A 403 8.40 24.04 -7.38
CA GLY A 403 8.09 23.41 -8.66
C GLY A 403 7.10 24.24 -9.46
N PHE A 404 7.42 24.62 -10.69
CA PHE A 404 6.48 25.29 -11.59
C PHE A 404 5.53 24.25 -12.19
N ARG A 405 4.28 24.20 -11.73
CA ARG A 405 3.30 23.22 -12.23
C ARG A 405 1.87 23.72 -12.14
N GLU A 406 1.07 23.38 -13.14
CA GLU A 406 -0.38 23.53 -13.10
C GLU A 406 -1.01 22.17 -12.80
N PHE A 407 -1.83 22.10 -11.75
CA PHE A 407 -2.74 20.97 -11.53
C PHE A 407 -4.15 21.53 -11.43
N ALA A 408 -5.05 21.09 -12.32
CA ALA A 408 -6.37 21.67 -12.48
C ALA A 408 -7.39 20.69 -13.07
N MET A 409 -8.67 20.94 -12.81
CA MET A 409 -9.78 20.27 -13.48
C MET A 409 -10.08 20.98 -14.80
N VAL A 410 -9.85 20.31 -15.94
CA VAL A 410 -10.02 20.88 -17.29
C VAL A 410 -10.72 19.87 -18.20
N ASP A 411 -11.83 20.29 -18.80
CA ASP A 411 -12.72 19.47 -19.64
C ASP A 411 -13.21 18.18 -18.96
N GLY A 412 -13.43 18.23 -17.64
CA GLY A 412 -13.92 17.11 -16.83
C GLY A 412 -12.85 16.10 -16.39
N LEU A 413 -11.56 16.40 -16.62
CA LEU A 413 -10.44 15.57 -16.18
C LEU A 413 -9.46 16.37 -15.33
N MET A 414 -8.87 15.72 -14.33
CA MET A 414 -7.68 16.22 -13.65
C MET A 414 -6.50 16.23 -14.62
N ARG A 415 -5.76 17.35 -14.68
CA ARG A 415 -4.60 17.51 -15.54
C ARG A 415 -3.41 18.05 -14.78
N ILE A 416 -2.22 17.51 -15.10
CA ILE A 416 -0.92 18.04 -14.71
C ILE A 416 -0.27 18.65 -15.97
N ASN A 417 0.08 19.94 -15.93
CA ASN A 417 0.70 20.68 -17.05
C ASN A 417 0.01 20.42 -18.42
N GLY A 418 -1.33 20.46 -18.43
CA GLY A 418 -2.16 20.24 -19.63
C GLY A 418 -2.42 18.77 -20.02
N GLN A 419 -1.69 17.80 -19.46
CA GLN A 419 -1.89 16.37 -19.73
C GLN A 419 -2.83 15.72 -18.70
N PRO A 420 -3.77 14.85 -19.11
CA PRO A 420 -4.62 14.11 -18.18
C PRO A 420 -3.74 13.15 -17.38
N ILE A 421 -3.86 13.19 -16.05
CA ILE A 421 -3.09 12.34 -15.15
C ILE A 421 -3.71 10.94 -15.06
N THR A 422 -2.87 9.92 -14.88
CA THR A 422 -3.29 8.60 -14.40
C THR A 422 -2.53 8.30 -13.11
N ILE A 423 -3.27 8.10 -12.02
CA ILE A 423 -2.75 7.86 -10.68
C ILE A 423 -2.35 6.39 -10.58
N LYS A 424 -1.05 6.13 -10.55
CA LYS A 424 -0.42 4.83 -10.27
C LYS A 424 0.01 4.87 -8.80
N GLY A 425 -0.96 4.80 -7.89
CA GLY A 425 -0.79 5.20 -6.50
C GLY A 425 -0.75 4.05 -5.48
N VAL A 426 -0.35 4.39 -4.25
CA VAL A 426 -0.49 3.56 -3.04
C VAL A 426 -0.92 4.42 -1.84
N ASN A 427 -1.70 3.85 -0.93
CA ASN A 427 -1.92 4.40 0.42
C ASN A 427 -0.67 4.11 1.28
N ARG A 428 -0.31 5.00 2.21
CA ARG A 428 0.90 4.83 3.06
C ARG A 428 0.71 5.43 4.46
N HIS A 429 0.67 4.56 5.46
CA HIS A 429 0.82 4.93 6.88
C HIS A 429 2.27 5.25 7.28
N GLU A 430 2.45 6.06 8.33
CA GLU A 430 3.76 6.30 8.94
C GLU A 430 4.08 5.25 10.01
N ILE A 431 4.64 4.11 9.57
CA ILE A 431 5.11 3.05 10.49
C ILE A 431 6.42 2.38 10.03
N HIS A 432 7.29 2.08 11.00
CA HIS A 432 8.51 1.29 10.85
C HIS A 432 8.56 0.22 11.96
N PRO A 433 8.89 -1.06 11.67
CA PRO A 433 8.72 -2.17 12.61
C PRO A 433 9.46 -2.03 13.95
N ASP A 434 10.65 -1.40 13.96
CA ASP A 434 11.41 -1.14 15.20
C ASP A 434 11.20 0.27 15.81
N ARG A 435 10.43 1.16 15.17
CA ARG A 435 10.34 2.60 15.54
C ARG A 435 8.91 3.14 15.69
N GLY A 436 7.90 2.38 15.29
CA GLY A 436 6.52 2.88 15.25
C GLY A 436 6.45 4.04 14.27
N SER A 437 5.81 5.14 14.69
CA SER A 437 5.65 6.35 13.86
C SER A 437 6.81 7.34 13.97
N ALA A 438 7.87 7.03 14.75
CA ALA A 438 9.06 7.87 14.86
C ALA A 438 10.05 7.66 13.69
N LEU A 439 9.59 7.95 12.47
CA LEU A 439 10.36 7.77 11.23
C LEU A 439 11.56 8.70 11.09
N THR A 440 12.64 8.19 10.50
CA THR A 440 13.84 8.95 10.10
C THR A 440 13.75 9.42 8.65
N ARG A 441 14.69 10.28 8.20
CA ARG A 441 14.81 10.65 6.78
C ARG A 441 15.09 9.42 5.93
N GLU A 442 15.95 8.54 6.43
CA GLU A 442 16.38 7.32 5.77
C GLU A 442 15.20 6.36 5.54
N ASP A 443 14.27 6.26 6.50
CA ASP A 443 13.04 5.48 6.38
C ASP A 443 12.14 6.00 5.25
N MET A 444 11.88 7.30 5.23
CA MET A 444 11.06 7.94 4.19
C MET A 444 11.71 7.83 2.79
N VAL A 445 13.04 7.96 2.71
CA VAL A 445 13.78 7.75 1.45
C VAL A 445 13.74 6.29 1.00
N ALA A 446 13.80 5.32 1.91
CA ALA A 446 13.66 3.90 1.58
C ALA A 446 12.27 3.59 0.99
N ASP A 447 11.20 4.09 1.62
CA ASP A 447 9.82 3.96 1.13
C ASP A 447 9.68 4.54 -0.29
N ILE A 448 10.10 5.80 -0.49
CA ILE A 448 10.02 6.50 -1.79
C ILE A 448 10.83 5.77 -2.88
N ARG A 449 11.99 5.21 -2.53
CA ARG A 449 12.80 4.40 -3.45
C ARG A 449 12.09 3.14 -3.89
N VAL A 450 11.50 2.39 -2.95
CA VAL A 450 10.74 1.18 -3.28
C VAL A 450 9.53 1.54 -4.16
N MET A 451 8.75 2.56 -3.80
CA MET A 451 7.64 3.07 -4.60
C MET A 451 8.06 3.38 -6.05
N LYS A 452 9.08 4.22 -6.23
CA LYS A 452 9.56 4.60 -7.57
C LYS A 452 10.08 3.41 -8.38
N GLN A 453 10.75 2.45 -7.75
CA GLN A 453 11.21 1.20 -8.39
C GLN A 453 10.09 0.20 -8.70
N LEU A 454 8.89 0.40 -8.11
CA LEU A 454 7.64 -0.30 -8.44
C LEU A 454 6.75 0.50 -9.42
N ASN A 455 7.30 1.51 -10.09
CA ASN A 455 6.59 2.39 -11.04
C ASN A 455 5.42 3.18 -10.41
N VAL A 456 5.39 3.33 -9.08
CA VAL A 456 4.42 4.18 -8.38
C VAL A 456 4.72 5.66 -8.66
N ASN A 457 3.68 6.43 -9.02
CA ASN A 457 3.77 7.86 -9.29
C ASN A 457 3.06 8.74 -8.24
N ALA A 458 2.25 8.16 -7.35
CA ALA A 458 1.45 8.89 -6.39
C ALA A 458 1.35 8.21 -5.01
N VAL A 459 1.14 9.00 -3.96
CA VAL A 459 0.89 8.55 -2.59
C VAL A 459 -0.32 9.27 -2.00
N ARG A 460 -1.18 8.53 -1.29
CA ARG A 460 -2.18 9.09 -0.36
C ARG A 460 -1.66 8.92 1.06
N THR A 461 -1.70 9.98 1.86
CA THR A 461 -1.21 9.98 3.24
C THR A 461 -2.29 9.43 4.18
N SER A 462 -2.52 8.11 4.14
CA SER A 462 -3.56 7.45 4.93
C SER A 462 -3.28 7.55 6.44
N HIS A 463 -4.16 8.10 7.28
CA HIS A 463 -5.27 9.01 6.98
C HIS A 463 -5.08 10.30 7.78
N TYR A 464 -3.92 10.91 7.55
CA TYR A 464 -3.40 12.04 8.29
C TYR A 464 -2.23 12.68 7.52
N PRO A 465 -1.90 13.95 7.80
CA PRO A 465 -0.75 14.61 7.21
C PRO A 465 0.54 13.97 7.73
N ASN A 466 1.39 13.51 6.81
CA ASN A 466 2.69 12.90 7.10
C ASN A 466 3.67 13.92 7.72
N ASN A 467 4.87 13.45 8.07
CA ASN A 467 5.96 14.31 8.51
C ASN A 467 6.27 15.37 7.41
N PRO A 468 6.45 16.67 7.74
CA PRO A 468 6.79 17.70 6.76
C PRO A 468 7.96 17.34 5.82
N LEU A 469 8.94 16.57 6.32
CA LEU A 469 10.06 16.08 5.51
C LEU A 469 9.64 15.12 4.38
N PHE A 470 8.52 14.40 4.52
CA PHE A 470 8.00 13.53 3.45
C PHE A 470 7.60 14.33 2.20
N TYR A 471 7.04 15.52 2.38
CA TYR A 471 6.62 16.39 1.26
C TYR A 471 7.82 17.07 0.59
N GLU A 472 8.82 17.49 1.39
CA GLU A 472 10.12 17.95 0.89
C GLU A 472 10.80 16.85 0.02
N LEU A 473 10.74 15.58 0.46
CA LEU A 473 11.24 14.44 -0.28
C LEU A 473 10.39 14.08 -1.52
N ALA A 474 9.06 14.20 -1.44
CA ALA A 474 8.16 13.93 -2.57
C ALA A 474 8.30 14.97 -3.69
N ASP A 475 8.54 16.24 -3.33
CA ASP A 475 8.95 17.30 -4.26
C ASP A 475 10.30 16.96 -4.93
N GLU A 476 11.30 16.49 -4.16
CA GLU A 476 12.66 16.16 -4.62
C GLU A 476 12.71 14.92 -5.52
N TYR A 477 11.97 13.85 -5.19
CA TYR A 477 12.04 12.55 -5.85
C TYR A 477 11.01 12.36 -6.98
N GLY A 478 9.98 13.20 -7.06
CA GLY A 478 8.92 13.08 -8.07
C GLY A 478 7.84 12.06 -7.68
N LEU A 479 7.00 12.45 -6.71
CA LEU A 479 5.74 11.78 -6.40
C LEU A 479 4.60 12.81 -6.32
N TYR A 480 3.43 12.46 -6.83
CA TYR A 480 2.21 13.21 -6.58
C TYR A 480 1.65 12.83 -5.20
N VAL A 481 1.13 13.78 -4.44
CA VAL A 481 0.59 13.58 -3.10
C VAL A 481 -0.87 14.01 -3.05
N MET A 482 -1.72 13.10 -2.58
CA MET A 482 -2.99 13.45 -1.97
C MET A 482 -2.75 13.60 -0.48
N ASP A 483 -2.90 14.83 0.01
CA ASP A 483 -2.63 15.20 1.40
C ASP A 483 -3.93 15.19 2.19
N GLU A 484 -4.01 14.33 3.20
CA GLU A 484 -5.26 14.00 3.88
C GLU A 484 -5.34 14.59 5.29
N THR A 485 -6.48 15.21 5.59
CA THR A 485 -6.75 15.73 6.93
C THR A 485 -6.82 14.58 7.93
N ASN A 486 -6.18 14.75 9.09
CA ASN A 486 -6.31 13.85 10.23
C ASN A 486 -7.74 13.89 10.78
N LEU A 487 -8.65 13.15 10.17
CA LEU A 487 -10.05 13.04 10.54
C LEU A 487 -10.58 11.68 10.09
N GLU A 488 -10.69 10.77 11.05
CA GLU A 488 -11.42 9.52 10.92
C GLU A 488 -12.22 9.24 12.19
N THR A 489 -13.49 8.90 12.02
CA THR A 489 -14.44 8.65 13.12
C THR A 489 -15.12 7.28 12.99
N HIS A 490 -14.42 6.30 12.42
CA HIS A 490 -15.00 5.07 11.86
C HIS A 490 -16.03 4.40 12.78
N GLY A 491 -15.69 4.14 14.04
CA GLY A 491 -16.59 3.50 15.01
C GLY A 491 -17.86 4.28 15.39
N VAL A 492 -17.96 5.57 15.01
CA VAL A 492 -19.13 6.45 15.27
C VAL A 492 -19.58 7.26 14.04
N ARG A 493 -19.12 6.90 12.84
CA ARG A 493 -19.29 7.66 11.58
C ARG A 493 -20.74 7.90 11.16
N ASP A 494 -21.65 7.06 11.62
CA ASP A 494 -23.10 7.18 11.39
C ASP A 494 -23.73 8.45 12.02
N ASP A 495 -23.05 9.06 13.00
CA ASP A 495 -23.54 10.26 13.71
C ASP A 495 -22.48 11.39 13.79
N TYR A 496 -21.19 11.06 13.96
CA TYR A 496 -20.12 12.06 14.19
C TYR A 496 -19.04 12.07 13.10
N PRO A 497 -18.49 13.25 12.72
CA PRO A 497 -18.81 14.59 13.24
C PRO A 497 -20.12 15.15 12.65
N GLY A 498 -20.66 14.52 11.61
CA GLY A 498 -22.01 14.75 11.09
C GLY A 498 -22.35 16.22 10.82
N SER A 499 -23.39 16.70 11.53
CA SER A 499 -23.78 18.12 11.57
C SER A 499 -23.81 18.67 13.00
N HIS A 500 -23.01 18.08 13.91
CA HIS A 500 -22.94 18.51 15.30
C HIS A 500 -22.08 19.79 15.41
N PRO A 501 -22.65 20.91 15.90
CA PRO A 501 -21.99 22.21 15.84
C PRO A 501 -20.72 22.30 16.69
N GLU A 502 -20.63 21.54 17.79
CA GLU A 502 -19.49 21.49 18.70
C GLU A 502 -18.22 20.87 18.07
N TRP A 503 -18.37 20.01 17.05
CA TRP A 503 -17.24 19.44 16.30
C TRP A 503 -16.71 20.38 15.22
N ARG A 504 -17.54 21.32 14.75
CA ARG A 504 -17.28 22.15 13.57
C ARG A 504 -15.95 22.89 13.64
N ASN A 505 -15.60 23.42 14.81
CA ASN A 505 -14.38 24.20 14.98
C ASN A 505 -13.13 23.30 14.91
N ALA A 506 -13.17 22.12 15.54
CA ALA A 506 -12.05 21.17 15.55
C ALA A 506 -11.77 20.59 14.16
N VAL A 507 -12.79 20.12 13.43
CA VAL A 507 -12.59 19.54 12.09
C VAL A 507 -12.13 20.58 11.06
N VAL A 508 -12.67 21.81 11.12
CA VAL A 508 -12.21 22.92 10.28
C VAL A 508 -10.80 23.40 10.70
N ALA A 509 -10.40 23.25 11.97
CA ALA A 509 -9.03 23.52 12.41
C ALA A 509 -8.04 22.45 11.87
N ARG A 510 -8.39 21.17 11.94
CA ARG A 510 -7.60 20.06 11.34
C ARG A 510 -7.34 20.32 9.84
N ALA A 511 -8.37 20.65 9.06
CA ALA A 511 -8.22 21.03 7.64
C ALA A 511 -7.37 22.30 7.43
N LYS A 512 -7.49 23.31 8.31
CA LYS A 512 -6.65 24.52 8.27
C LYS A 512 -5.19 24.21 8.51
N ASN A 513 -4.88 23.35 9.47
CA ASN A 513 -3.51 23.01 9.84
C ASN A 513 -2.76 22.43 8.63
N VAL A 514 -3.35 21.44 7.94
CA VAL A 514 -2.81 20.83 6.71
C VAL A 514 -2.58 21.86 5.61
N VAL A 515 -3.65 22.52 5.16
CA VAL A 515 -3.56 23.46 4.03
C VAL A 515 -2.61 24.62 4.32
N HIS A 516 -2.58 25.16 5.54
CA HIS A 516 -1.61 26.21 5.87
C HIS A 516 -0.16 25.71 5.90
N ARG A 517 0.10 24.49 6.41
CA ARG A 517 1.44 23.90 6.48
C ARG A 517 2.01 23.60 5.09
N ASP A 518 1.19 23.00 4.23
CA ASP A 518 1.70 22.28 3.05
C ASP A 518 1.38 22.92 1.69
N LYS A 519 0.59 24.01 1.66
CA LYS A 519 0.18 24.77 0.45
C LYS A 519 1.27 25.09 -0.58
N ASN A 520 2.54 25.14 -0.19
CA ASN A 520 3.66 25.53 -1.05
C ASN A 520 4.33 24.34 -1.75
N HIS A 521 4.04 23.09 -1.34
CA HIS A 521 4.58 21.90 -1.98
C HIS A 521 3.99 21.70 -3.38
N ALA A 522 4.84 21.34 -4.34
CA ALA A 522 4.43 21.10 -5.73
C ALA A 522 3.78 19.72 -5.87
N CYS A 523 4.27 18.74 -5.09
CA CYS A 523 3.80 17.37 -4.99
C CYS A 523 2.34 17.27 -4.56
N VAL A 524 1.88 18.12 -3.64
CA VAL A 524 0.49 18.13 -3.18
C VAL A 524 -0.42 18.63 -4.31
N ILE A 525 -1.21 17.71 -4.87
CA ILE A 525 -2.14 17.96 -5.99
C ILE A 525 -3.61 17.93 -5.55
N ILE A 526 -3.95 17.15 -4.52
CA ILE A 526 -5.31 16.97 -4.02
C ILE A 526 -5.30 17.15 -2.50
N TRP A 527 -6.29 17.88 -1.97
CA TRP A 527 -6.60 17.95 -0.55
C TRP A 527 -7.72 16.95 -0.22
N SER A 528 -7.51 16.04 0.73
CA SER A 528 -8.56 15.13 1.20
C SER A 528 -9.11 15.58 2.57
N LEU A 529 -10.43 15.57 2.73
CA LEU A 529 -11.10 16.06 3.95
C LEU A 529 -10.99 15.10 5.14
N GLY A 530 -10.57 13.86 4.93
CA GLY A 530 -10.49 12.80 5.95
C GLY A 530 -10.81 11.43 5.35
N ASN A 531 -10.99 10.44 6.21
CA ASN A 531 -11.33 9.07 5.84
C ASN A 531 -12.54 8.56 6.64
N GLU A 532 -13.42 7.80 6.00
CA GLU A 532 -14.54 7.03 6.60
C GLU A 532 -15.34 7.72 7.74
N ALA A 533 -15.41 9.05 7.77
CA ALA A 533 -15.96 9.84 8.87
C ALA A 533 -17.44 10.28 8.65
N GLY A 534 -18.18 9.55 7.81
CA GLY A 534 -19.58 9.87 7.49
C GLY A 534 -19.72 11.13 6.62
N SER A 535 -20.82 11.87 6.76
CA SER A 535 -21.13 13.04 5.92
C SER A 535 -21.87 14.15 6.70
N GLY A 536 -21.99 15.35 6.12
CA GLY A 536 -22.81 16.42 6.69
C GLY A 536 -22.22 17.84 6.64
N SER A 537 -22.89 18.77 7.32
CA SER A 537 -22.59 20.21 7.23
C SER A 537 -21.24 20.65 7.83
N ASN A 538 -20.55 19.74 8.52
CA ASN A 538 -19.18 19.92 8.97
C ASN A 538 -18.17 19.68 7.81
N PHE A 539 -18.37 18.68 6.96
CA PHE A 539 -17.55 18.47 5.76
C PHE A 539 -17.73 19.58 4.72
N VAL A 540 -18.98 20.05 4.52
CA VAL A 540 -19.26 21.25 3.71
C VAL A 540 -18.49 22.47 4.25
N ALA A 541 -18.35 22.60 5.57
CA ALA A 541 -17.59 23.70 6.18
C ALA A 541 -16.08 23.60 5.92
N MET A 542 -15.54 22.38 5.88
CA MET A 542 -14.15 22.12 5.56
C MET A 542 -13.90 22.41 4.08
N HIS A 543 -14.70 21.83 3.17
CA HIS A 543 -14.68 22.12 1.74
C HIS A 543 -14.75 23.63 1.45
N ASP A 544 -15.78 24.33 1.98
CA ASP A 544 -15.97 25.76 1.75
C ASP A 544 -14.80 26.59 2.27
N TRP A 545 -14.20 26.19 3.40
CA TRP A 545 -13.01 26.87 3.91
C TRP A 545 -11.80 26.65 2.99
N ILE A 546 -11.49 25.39 2.61
CA ILE A 546 -10.38 25.09 1.70
C ILE A 546 -10.57 25.82 0.38
N ARG A 547 -11.75 25.72 -0.25
CA ARG A 547 -12.06 26.40 -1.52
C ARG A 547 -11.95 27.92 -1.44
N SER A 548 -12.25 28.52 -0.28
CA SER A 548 -12.08 29.97 -0.05
C SER A 548 -10.62 30.41 0.10
N TYR A 549 -9.69 29.46 0.27
CA TYR A 549 -8.26 29.69 0.42
C TYR A 549 -7.49 29.22 -0.84
N ASP A 550 -7.65 27.98 -1.25
CA ASP A 550 -7.06 27.37 -2.45
C ASP A 550 -8.15 27.18 -3.51
N GLU A 551 -8.23 28.12 -4.46
CA GLU A 551 -9.22 28.12 -5.53
C GLU A 551 -8.93 27.07 -6.63
N VAL A 552 -7.72 26.48 -6.67
CA VAL A 552 -7.23 25.73 -7.84
C VAL A 552 -6.98 24.24 -7.59
N ARG A 553 -6.53 23.84 -6.40
CA ARG A 553 -6.34 22.40 -6.11
C ARG A 553 -7.68 21.67 -6.01
N VAL A 554 -7.62 20.38 -6.32
CA VAL A 554 -8.75 19.46 -6.22
C VAL A 554 -9.02 19.16 -4.74
N ILE A 555 -10.29 19.13 -4.35
CA ILE A 555 -10.76 18.70 -3.03
C ILE A 555 -11.45 17.35 -3.19
N HIS A 556 -11.10 16.39 -2.33
CA HIS A 556 -11.59 15.02 -2.33
C HIS A 556 -12.21 14.67 -0.97
N TYR A 557 -13.27 13.88 -0.99
CA TYR A 557 -13.71 13.10 0.17
C TYR A 557 -14.62 11.94 -0.28
N GLU A 558 -14.33 10.72 0.15
CA GLU A 558 -15.09 9.53 -0.26
C GLU A 558 -16.44 9.43 0.47
N GLY A 559 -16.46 9.67 1.79
CA GLY A 559 -17.65 9.55 2.63
C GLY A 559 -18.80 10.52 2.29
N ASP A 560 -18.54 11.52 1.43
CA ASP A 560 -19.55 12.35 0.78
C ASP A 560 -19.07 12.71 -0.65
N ASP A 561 -19.13 11.74 -1.56
CA ASP A 561 -18.90 11.94 -3.00
C ASP A 561 -20.03 12.76 -3.71
N SER A 562 -20.57 13.78 -3.04
CA SER A 562 -21.43 14.76 -3.72
C SER A 562 -20.59 15.88 -4.34
N PRO A 563 -20.99 16.45 -5.50
CA PRO A 563 -20.31 17.59 -6.14
C PRO A 563 -20.26 18.89 -5.31
N GLY A 564 -20.80 18.90 -4.08
CA GLY A 564 -20.71 20.01 -3.13
C GLY A 564 -19.65 19.82 -2.04
N VAL A 565 -19.00 18.65 -2.00
CA VAL A 565 -17.97 18.29 -1.01
C VAL A 565 -16.72 17.71 -1.70
N SER A 566 -16.88 16.95 -2.78
CA SER A 566 -15.78 16.38 -3.58
C SER A 566 -15.83 16.81 -5.05
N ASP A 567 -14.68 17.25 -5.60
CA ASP A 567 -14.52 17.60 -7.01
C ASP A 567 -14.40 16.38 -7.93
N ILE A 568 -14.05 15.22 -7.37
CA ILE A 568 -13.83 13.96 -8.08
C ILE A 568 -14.73 12.87 -7.52
N ARG A 569 -15.02 11.87 -8.33
CA ARG A 569 -15.73 10.66 -7.90
C ARG A 569 -14.76 9.69 -7.28
N SER A 570 -15.19 9.03 -6.21
CA SER A 570 -14.39 8.01 -5.56
C SER A 570 -15.28 6.97 -4.89
N ALA A 571 -14.72 5.78 -4.70
CA ALA A 571 -15.24 4.74 -3.84
C ALA A 571 -14.08 3.79 -3.49
N MET A 572 -14.27 3.04 -2.42
CA MET A 572 -13.33 2.01 -1.98
C MET A 572 -13.75 0.62 -2.49
N TYR A 573 -12.78 -0.21 -2.85
CA TYR A 573 -12.89 -1.67 -3.07
C TYR A 573 -13.92 -2.16 -4.11
N GLU A 574 -14.38 -1.29 -5.02
CA GLU A 574 -15.29 -1.68 -6.10
C GLU A 574 -14.65 -2.70 -7.06
N SER A 575 -15.38 -3.77 -7.43
CA SER A 575 -14.90 -4.77 -8.42
C SER A 575 -14.55 -4.12 -9.77
N PRO A 576 -13.67 -4.73 -10.60
CA PRO A 576 -13.35 -4.21 -11.94
C PRO A 576 -14.61 -3.94 -12.78
N SER A 577 -15.58 -4.85 -12.75
CA SER A 577 -16.86 -4.70 -13.46
C SER A 577 -17.73 -3.56 -12.94
N THR A 578 -17.53 -3.09 -11.71
CA THR A 578 -18.24 -1.94 -11.14
C THR A 578 -17.53 -0.65 -11.54
N VAL A 579 -16.20 -0.63 -11.48
CA VAL A 579 -15.37 0.49 -11.97
C VAL A 579 -15.61 0.76 -13.46
N GLU A 580 -15.72 -0.27 -14.31
CA GLU A 580 -16.09 -0.08 -15.73
C GLU A 580 -17.44 0.61 -15.89
N LYS A 581 -18.43 0.30 -15.04
CA LYS A 581 -19.75 0.97 -15.08
C LYS A 581 -19.63 2.45 -14.75
N ARG A 582 -18.74 2.85 -13.82
CA ARG A 582 -18.47 4.26 -13.48
C ARG A 582 -18.06 5.06 -14.72
N ALA A 583 -17.27 4.46 -15.62
CA ALA A 583 -16.84 5.10 -16.87
C ALA A 583 -17.97 5.39 -17.87
N THR A 584 -19.09 4.65 -17.76
CA THR A 584 -20.25 4.77 -18.66
C THR A 584 -21.39 5.61 -18.09
N ASP A 585 -21.24 6.11 -16.86
CA ASP A 585 -22.24 6.92 -16.18
C ASP A 585 -22.29 8.34 -16.77
N SER A 586 -23.39 8.66 -17.44
CA SER A 586 -23.61 9.96 -18.07
C SER A 586 -24.23 11.01 -17.14
N ASP A 587 -24.66 10.63 -15.94
CA ASP A 587 -25.32 11.54 -15.00
C ASP A 587 -24.29 12.32 -14.15
N ASP A 588 -23.07 11.80 -14.00
CA ASP A 588 -21.93 12.47 -13.35
C ASP A 588 -20.61 12.29 -14.14
N LEU A 589 -20.15 13.40 -14.73
CA LEU A 589 -18.97 13.47 -15.59
C LEU A 589 -17.67 13.88 -14.86
N ARG A 590 -17.69 13.99 -13.53
CA ARG A 590 -16.46 14.14 -12.73
C ARG A 590 -15.56 12.90 -12.94
N PRO A 591 -14.23 13.05 -12.93
CA PRO A 591 -13.33 11.90 -13.10
C PRO A 591 -13.42 10.99 -11.88
N TYR A 592 -13.21 9.70 -12.10
CA TYR A 592 -13.31 8.67 -11.07
C TYR A 592 -11.91 8.16 -10.69
N VAL A 593 -11.66 8.08 -9.38
CA VAL A 593 -10.42 7.55 -8.78
C VAL A 593 -10.79 6.48 -7.77
N MET A 594 -10.17 5.30 -7.88
CA MET A 594 -10.28 4.27 -6.85
C MET A 594 -9.42 4.69 -5.66
N ILE A 595 -10.03 5.25 -4.61
CA ILE A 595 -9.28 5.81 -3.49
C ILE A 595 -8.56 4.72 -2.68
N GLU A 596 -9.17 3.54 -2.64
CA GLU A 596 -8.61 2.29 -2.13
C GLU A 596 -9.09 1.15 -3.04
N TYR A 597 -8.17 0.32 -3.52
CA TYR A 597 -8.48 -0.90 -4.29
C TYR A 597 -7.34 -1.90 -4.17
N ALA A 598 -7.56 -3.11 -4.69
CA ALA A 598 -6.57 -4.19 -4.72
C ALA A 598 -5.98 -4.47 -3.32
N HIS A 599 -6.86 -4.67 -2.33
CA HIS A 599 -6.54 -4.90 -0.92
C HIS A 599 -5.47 -5.99 -0.75
N SER A 600 -4.25 -5.61 -0.39
CA SER A 600 -3.03 -6.41 -0.57
C SER A 600 -2.63 -7.23 0.68
N MET A 601 -3.60 -7.52 1.55
CA MET A 601 -3.46 -8.36 2.75
C MET A 601 -2.99 -9.78 2.44
N GLY A 602 -1.91 -10.20 3.09
CA GLY A 602 -1.29 -11.50 2.85
C GLY A 602 -0.96 -11.74 1.37
N ASN A 603 -1.21 -12.96 0.90
CA ASN A 603 -1.14 -13.36 -0.51
C ASN A 603 -2.42 -12.92 -1.24
N SER A 604 -2.38 -11.74 -1.85
CA SER A 604 -3.49 -11.06 -2.52
C SER A 604 -3.01 -10.36 -3.80
N THR A 605 -3.64 -9.24 -4.18
CA THR A 605 -3.33 -8.44 -5.39
C THR A 605 -3.53 -9.24 -6.69
N GLY A 606 -4.44 -10.21 -6.67
CA GLY A 606 -4.94 -10.90 -7.87
C GLY A 606 -5.91 -10.02 -8.66
N ASN A 607 -6.11 -10.35 -9.93
CA ASN A 607 -6.85 -9.57 -10.93
C ASN A 607 -6.43 -8.09 -11.09
N PHE A 608 -5.20 -7.76 -10.66
CA PHE A 608 -4.70 -6.38 -10.70
C PHE A 608 -4.61 -5.82 -12.12
N ARG A 609 -4.32 -6.70 -13.09
CA ARG A 609 -4.28 -6.34 -14.51
C ARG A 609 -5.64 -5.89 -15.02
N GLU A 610 -6.72 -6.55 -14.62
CA GLU A 610 -8.08 -6.33 -15.13
C GLU A 610 -8.57 -4.92 -14.79
N TYR A 611 -8.27 -4.41 -13.59
CA TYR A 611 -8.47 -3.00 -13.24
C TYR A 611 -7.76 -2.06 -14.22
N TRP A 612 -6.52 -2.36 -14.59
CA TRP A 612 -5.70 -1.49 -15.43
C TRP A 612 -5.99 -1.57 -16.92
N ASP A 613 -6.39 -2.74 -17.42
CA ASP A 613 -6.91 -2.89 -18.78
C ASP A 613 -8.21 -2.07 -18.94
N ILE A 614 -9.03 -1.93 -17.89
CA ILE A 614 -10.22 -1.06 -17.85
C ILE A 614 -9.85 0.44 -17.70
N VAL A 615 -8.95 0.80 -16.78
CA VAL A 615 -8.47 2.20 -16.62
C VAL A 615 -7.90 2.74 -17.94
N ARG A 616 -7.09 1.93 -18.65
CA ARG A 616 -6.51 2.27 -19.96
C ARG A 616 -7.54 2.43 -21.08
N ALA A 617 -8.74 1.87 -20.93
CA ALA A 617 -9.80 1.95 -21.93
C ALA A 617 -10.66 3.23 -21.80
N HIS A 618 -10.56 3.97 -20.69
CA HIS A 618 -11.50 5.06 -20.37
C HIS A 618 -10.83 6.27 -19.70
N ASP A 619 -10.68 7.38 -20.45
CA ASP A 619 -10.04 8.63 -19.97
C ASP A 619 -10.60 9.18 -18.64
N VAL A 620 -11.88 8.93 -18.32
CA VAL A 620 -12.54 9.39 -17.08
C VAL A 620 -12.12 8.59 -15.84
N LEU A 621 -11.57 7.39 -16.01
CA LEU A 621 -11.00 6.57 -14.94
C LEU A 621 -9.52 6.97 -14.77
N GLN A 622 -9.22 7.82 -13.78
CA GLN A 622 -7.87 8.39 -13.63
C GLN A 622 -6.97 7.59 -12.66
N GLY A 623 -7.17 6.27 -12.59
CA GLY A 623 -6.37 5.35 -11.78
C GLY A 623 -6.85 5.23 -10.33
N GLY A 624 -5.92 5.03 -9.39
CA GLY A 624 -6.24 4.82 -7.98
C GLY A 624 -5.03 4.54 -7.08
N TYR A 625 -5.30 4.32 -5.80
CA TYR A 625 -4.30 4.02 -4.77
C TYR A 625 -4.52 2.61 -4.20
N ILE A 626 -3.51 1.75 -4.28
CA ILE A 626 -3.57 0.40 -3.68
C ILE A 626 -3.68 0.53 -2.16
N TRP A 627 -4.48 -0.32 -1.52
CA TRP A 627 -4.42 -0.53 -0.07
C TRP A 627 -3.58 -1.76 0.28
N ASP A 628 -2.40 -1.63 0.89
CA ASP A 628 -1.63 -0.41 1.15
C ASP A 628 -0.15 -0.59 0.75
N PHE A 629 0.73 0.33 1.15
CA PHE A 629 2.15 0.25 0.78
C PHE A 629 2.90 -0.86 1.52
N ALA A 630 2.86 -0.90 2.85
CA ALA A 630 3.73 -1.76 3.66
C ALA A 630 3.02 -2.24 4.93
N ASP A 631 3.14 -3.55 5.21
CA ASP A 631 2.45 -4.16 6.35
C ASP A 631 2.72 -3.44 7.68
N GLN A 632 1.67 -3.08 8.41
CA GLN A 632 1.81 -2.53 9.75
C GLN A 632 2.06 -3.68 10.76
N SER A 633 3.29 -3.80 11.25
CA SER A 633 3.62 -4.72 12.34
C SER A 633 4.80 -4.18 13.13
N LEU A 634 4.97 -4.67 14.37
CA LEU A 634 6.06 -4.27 15.25
C LEU A 634 6.97 -5.45 15.58
N ARG A 635 8.29 -5.25 15.53
CA ARG A 635 9.23 -6.33 15.83
C ARG A 635 9.24 -6.62 17.32
N TRP A 636 8.81 -7.83 17.70
CA TRP A 636 8.53 -8.19 19.09
C TRP A 636 9.24 -9.48 19.53
N PRO A 637 9.64 -9.64 20.81
CA PRO A 637 10.28 -10.87 21.29
C PRO A 637 9.34 -12.08 21.26
N ILE A 638 9.82 -13.24 20.77
CA ILE A 638 9.02 -14.48 20.74
C ILE A 638 8.63 -14.91 22.16
N PRO A 639 7.34 -15.15 22.47
CA PRO A 639 6.89 -15.54 23.81
C PRO A 639 7.58 -16.82 24.30
N ASN A 640 8.28 -16.73 25.44
CA ASN A 640 9.06 -17.81 26.06
C ASN A 640 10.20 -18.39 25.18
N GLY A 641 10.52 -17.74 24.05
CA GLY A 641 11.54 -18.19 23.10
C GLY A 641 12.78 -17.30 23.07
N SER A 642 13.56 -17.46 22.01
CA SER A 642 14.70 -16.61 21.66
C SER A 642 14.54 -16.05 20.26
N GLY A 643 14.78 -14.76 20.06
CA GLY A 643 14.58 -14.10 18.78
C GLY A 643 13.34 -13.20 18.79
N THR A 644 12.95 -12.75 17.60
CA THR A 644 11.84 -11.83 17.38
C THR A 644 10.98 -12.26 16.21
N PHE A 645 9.71 -11.88 16.23
CA PHE A 645 8.75 -12.00 15.14
C PHE A 645 8.14 -10.62 14.82
N LEU A 646 7.28 -10.54 13.80
CA LEU A 646 6.51 -9.35 13.48
C LEU A 646 5.12 -9.48 14.12
N ALA A 647 4.86 -8.72 15.18
CA ALA A 647 3.64 -8.78 15.96
C ALA A 647 2.54 -7.87 15.40
N TYR A 648 1.29 -8.32 15.58
CA TYR A 648 0.05 -7.63 15.21
C TYR A 648 -0.97 -7.69 16.37
N GLY A 649 -2.22 -7.29 16.13
CA GLY A 649 -3.26 -7.24 17.17
C GLY A 649 -3.43 -8.54 17.95
N GLY A 650 -3.51 -8.42 19.27
CA GLY A 650 -3.63 -9.54 20.21
C GLY A 650 -2.30 -10.09 20.73
N ASP A 651 -1.18 -9.88 20.03
CA ASP A 651 0.14 -10.33 20.49
C ASP A 651 0.65 -9.55 21.71
N TRP A 652 0.13 -8.34 21.93
CA TRP A 652 0.49 -7.48 23.07
C TRP A 652 -0.42 -7.70 24.29
N GLY A 653 -1.44 -8.55 24.17
CA GLY A 653 -2.48 -8.76 25.18
C GLY A 653 -3.60 -7.73 25.17
N ASP A 654 -3.73 -6.99 24.06
CA ASP A 654 -4.81 -6.05 23.76
C ASP A 654 -6.14 -6.77 23.45
N ASP A 655 -7.23 -6.28 24.03
CA ASP A 655 -8.59 -6.84 23.94
C ASP A 655 -9.65 -5.71 24.09
N PRO A 656 -10.46 -5.39 23.06
CA PRO A 656 -10.52 -6.02 21.74
C PRO A 656 -9.27 -5.76 20.90
N ASN A 657 -9.12 -6.56 19.83
CA ASN A 657 -8.17 -6.35 18.75
C ASN A 657 -8.72 -6.97 17.44
N ASP A 658 -8.19 -6.54 16.29
CA ASP A 658 -8.59 -7.02 14.96
C ASP A 658 -7.52 -7.90 14.26
N GLY A 659 -6.64 -8.54 15.05
CA GLY A 659 -5.68 -9.54 14.55
C GLY A 659 -4.70 -9.00 13.51
N ASN A 660 -4.52 -9.74 12.40
CA ASN A 660 -3.59 -9.39 11.32
C ASN A 660 -4.20 -8.44 10.27
N PHE A 661 -5.38 -7.86 10.52
CA PHE A 661 -6.04 -6.98 9.54
C PHE A 661 -5.23 -5.71 9.22
N CYS A 662 -4.21 -5.36 10.01
CA CYS A 662 -3.24 -4.30 9.73
C CYS A 662 -2.08 -4.66 8.77
N ALA A 663 -1.98 -5.93 8.34
CA ALA A 663 -0.93 -6.41 7.44
C ALA A 663 -1.40 -6.40 5.97
N ASN A 664 -1.50 -5.21 5.36
CA ASN A 664 -2.10 -5.01 4.02
C ASN A 664 -1.13 -4.62 2.90
N GLY A 665 0.18 -4.61 3.15
CA GLY A 665 1.15 -3.95 2.27
C GLY A 665 1.41 -4.68 0.96
N VAL A 666 1.68 -3.95 -0.13
CA VAL A 666 2.28 -4.54 -1.34
C VAL A 666 3.73 -5.00 -1.11
N VAL A 667 4.42 -4.42 -0.13
CA VAL A 667 5.71 -4.90 0.41
C VAL A 667 5.59 -5.27 1.89
N THR A 668 6.55 -6.05 2.39
CA THR A 668 6.56 -6.44 3.81
C THR A 668 6.81 -5.24 4.72
N ALA A 669 6.63 -5.42 6.04
CA ALA A 669 6.99 -4.41 7.04
C ALA A 669 8.46 -3.93 6.94
N ASP A 670 9.36 -4.82 6.51
CA ASP A 670 10.79 -4.54 6.24
C ASP A 670 11.06 -4.01 4.81
N ARG A 671 10.00 -3.71 4.04
CA ARG A 671 10.00 -3.20 2.65
C ARG A 671 10.56 -4.20 1.61
N GLU A 672 10.57 -5.48 1.94
CA GLU A 672 10.96 -6.54 1.00
C GLU A 672 9.86 -6.80 -0.04
N ARG A 673 10.28 -7.16 -1.26
CA ARG A 673 9.41 -7.32 -2.43
C ARG A 673 9.14 -8.80 -2.73
N GLY A 674 7.86 -9.16 -2.81
CA GLY A 674 7.38 -10.50 -3.18
C GLY A 674 6.55 -10.52 -4.47
N GLY A 675 5.84 -11.63 -4.70
CA GLY A 675 5.03 -11.87 -5.92
C GLY A 675 3.99 -10.77 -6.23
N LYS A 676 3.38 -10.18 -5.20
CA LYS A 676 2.45 -9.04 -5.37
C LYS A 676 3.15 -7.77 -5.86
N ALA A 677 4.32 -7.44 -5.32
CA ALA A 677 5.08 -6.26 -5.71
C ALA A 677 5.57 -6.31 -7.17
N VAL A 678 5.98 -7.48 -7.67
CA VAL A 678 6.43 -7.61 -9.07
C VAL A 678 5.27 -7.48 -10.06
N GLU A 679 4.07 -7.96 -9.72
CA GLU A 679 2.86 -7.75 -10.53
C GLU A 679 2.49 -6.26 -10.61
N VAL A 680 2.49 -5.56 -9.46
CA VAL A 680 2.27 -4.10 -9.41
C VAL A 680 3.26 -3.37 -10.30
N LYS A 681 4.57 -3.67 -10.18
CA LYS A 681 5.61 -3.04 -11.01
C LYS A 681 5.34 -3.22 -12.51
N HIS A 682 4.99 -4.42 -12.94
CA HIS A 682 4.74 -4.71 -14.35
C HIS A 682 3.49 -4.01 -14.88
N VAL A 683 2.38 -4.08 -14.14
CA VAL A 683 1.11 -3.46 -14.55
C VAL A 683 1.20 -1.93 -14.54
N TYR A 684 1.98 -1.33 -13.62
CA TYR A 684 2.23 0.10 -13.55
C TYR A 684 3.27 0.62 -14.56
N GLN A 685 4.05 -0.21 -15.26
CA GLN A 685 5.12 0.27 -16.13
C GLN A 685 4.58 1.23 -17.21
N ASP A 686 5.23 2.39 -17.39
CA ASP A 686 4.77 3.42 -18.35
C ASP A 686 5.09 3.07 -19.81
N ILE A 687 6.03 2.15 -20.07
CA ILE A 687 6.31 1.67 -21.43
C ILE A 687 5.73 0.27 -21.62
N LEU A 688 4.67 0.18 -22.40
CA LEU A 688 4.00 -1.07 -22.73
C LEU A 688 4.52 -1.66 -24.04
N PHE A 689 4.44 -2.99 -24.15
CA PHE A 689 4.81 -3.73 -25.35
C PHE A 689 3.65 -4.61 -25.79
N SER A 690 3.34 -4.62 -27.08
CA SER A 690 2.36 -5.54 -27.68
C SER A 690 2.83 -6.05 -29.05
N SER A 691 2.32 -7.20 -29.48
CA SER A 691 2.61 -7.76 -30.80
C SER A 691 1.57 -8.79 -31.24
N ASP A 692 1.04 -8.62 -32.46
CA ASP A 692 0.15 -9.61 -33.10
C ASP A 692 0.93 -10.74 -33.80
N ASP A 693 2.20 -10.51 -34.16
CA ASP A 693 3.11 -11.49 -34.74
C ASP A 693 4.55 -11.25 -34.23
N PRO A 694 4.86 -11.69 -32.98
CA PRO A 694 6.20 -11.54 -32.42
C PRO A 694 7.24 -12.37 -33.19
N SER A 695 6.78 -13.34 -33.98
CA SER A 695 7.62 -14.22 -34.79
C SER A 695 8.18 -13.54 -36.05
N SER A 696 7.59 -12.42 -36.45
CA SER A 696 8.16 -11.48 -37.44
C SER A 696 9.19 -10.51 -36.85
N GLY A 697 9.27 -10.42 -35.51
CA GLY A 697 9.99 -9.38 -34.80
C GLY A 697 9.25 -8.04 -34.73
N ALA A 698 8.01 -7.92 -35.24
CA ALA A 698 7.20 -6.73 -35.03
C ALA A 698 6.84 -6.57 -33.54
N VAL A 699 7.13 -5.41 -32.95
CA VAL A 699 6.74 -5.07 -31.58
C VAL A 699 6.25 -3.62 -31.57
N THR A 700 5.06 -3.38 -31.04
CA THR A 700 4.55 -2.03 -30.77
C THR A 700 4.97 -1.63 -29.36
N ILE A 701 5.70 -0.52 -29.28
CA ILE A 701 6.02 0.17 -28.02
C ILE A 701 4.97 1.27 -27.85
N THR A 702 4.29 1.30 -26.71
CA THR A 702 3.38 2.39 -26.31
C THR A 702 3.96 3.09 -25.10
N ASN A 703 4.05 4.42 -25.17
CA ASN A 703 4.56 5.26 -24.10
C ASN A 703 3.39 5.97 -23.39
N GLU A 704 3.11 5.58 -22.15
CA GLU A 704 2.12 6.19 -21.26
C GLU A 704 2.64 7.42 -20.50
N HIS A 705 3.95 7.68 -20.50
CA HIS A 705 4.50 8.90 -19.88
C HIS A 705 3.83 10.15 -20.46
N LEU A 706 3.68 11.16 -19.61
CA LEU A 706 3.08 12.45 -19.93
C LEU A 706 4.12 13.43 -20.48
N PHE A 707 5.39 13.29 -20.09
CA PHE A 707 6.45 14.25 -20.42
C PHE A 707 7.75 13.61 -20.95
N THR A 708 8.00 12.33 -20.65
CA THR A 708 9.23 11.60 -20.99
C THR A 708 9.12 10.83 -22.32
N ASN A 709 10.08 11.01 -23.25
CA ASN A 709 10.22 10.16 -24.44
C ASN A 709 10.94 8.85 -24.05
N ALA A 710 10.57 7.70 -24.63
CA ALA A 710 11.22 6.42 -24.34
C ALA A 710 12.71 6.37 -24.75
N ASP A 711 13.20 7.31 -25.55
CA ASP A 711 14.60 7.40 -25.98
C ASP A 711 15.58 7.81 -24.87
N VAL A 712 15.08 8.19 -23.68
CA VAL A 712 15.91 8.36 -22.47
C VAL A 712 16.49 7.04 -21.96
N TYR A 713 15.78 5.92 -22.17
CA TYR A 713 16.15 4.60 -21.67
C TYR A 713 17.14 3.87 -22.57
N ASP A 714 17.88 2.90 -22.03
CA ASP A 714 18.66 1.94 -22.83
C ASP A 714 17.81 0.70 -23.10
N GLY A 715 17.48 0.45 -24.37
CA GLY A 715 16.61 -0.66 -24.76
C GLY A 715 17.35 -1.89 -25.28
N SER A 716 16.88 -3.07 -24.89
CA SER A 716 17.44 -4.36 -25.25
C SER A 716 16.37 -5.37 -25.66
N TRP A 717 16.79 -6.40 -26.39
CA TRP A 717 15.96 -7.56 -26.72
C TRP A 717 16.79 -8.84 -26.68
N GLU A 718 16.15 -9.93 -26.31
CA GLU A 718 16.73 -11.27 -26.28
C GLU A 718 15.74 -12.28 -26.88
N LEU A 719 16.22 -13.17 -27.74
CA LEU A 719 15.49 -14.39 -28.10
C LEU A 719 16.03 -15.50 -27.21
N VAL A 720 15.18 -15.97 -26.32
CA VAL A 720 15.46 -17.03 -25.35
C VAL A 720 14.88 -18.33 -25.91
N ALA A 721 15.68 -19.39 -25.98
CA ALA A 721 15.23 -20.74 -26.29
C ALA A 721 15.36 -21.55 -25.02
N ASP A 722 14.26 -22.07 -24.47
CA ASP A 722 14.32 -23.02 -23.34
C ASP A 722 15.05 -22.50 -22.08
N GLY A 723 15.02 -21.18 -21.85
CA GLY A 723 15.77 -20.48 -20.80
C GLY A 723 17.14 -19.92 -21.24
N GLU A 724 17.70 -20.39 -22.36
CA GLU A 724 19.01 -19.99 -22.86
C GLU A 724 18.93 -18.86 -23.91
N VAL A 725 19.73 -17.80 -23.74
CA VAL A 725 19.73 -16.65 -24.66
C VAL A 725 20.47 -16.96 -25.96
N VAL A 726 19.74 -17.37 -27.00
CA VAL A 726 20.29 -17.74 -28.32
C VAL A 726 20.59 -16.55 -29.23
N GLN A 727 19.87 -15.44 -29.09
CA GLN A 727 20.18 -14.16 -29.77
C GLN A 727 19.91 -13.00 -28.82
N ARG A 728 20.64 -11.89 -28.99
CA ARG A 728 20.40 -10.65 -28.26
C ARG A 728 20.82 -9.43 -29.07
N GLY A 729 20.27 -8.27 -28.73
CA GLY A 729 20.67 -7.00 -29.32
C GLY A 729 20.18 -5.80 -28.52
N ARG A 730 20.57 -4.61 -29.00
CA ARG A 730 20.07 -3.32 -28.49
C ARG A 730 19.04 -2.76 -29.46
N LEU A 731 18.05 -2.04 -28.92
CA LEU A 731 17.17 -1.19 -29.70
C LEU A 731 17.91 0.12 -30.03
N THR A 732 17.70 0.67 -31.23
CA THR A 732 18.32 1.93 -31.64
C THR A 732 17.55 3.12 -31.06
N ARG A 733 18.19 4.30 -30.98
CA ARG A 733 17.48 5.54 -30.59
C ARG A 733 16.31 5.86 -31.53
N GLU A 734 16.39 5.53 -32.82
CA GLU A 734 15.27 5.70 -33.76
C GLU A 734 14.11 4.73 -33.49
N GLN A 735 14.38 3.54 -32.93
CA GLN A 735 13.33 2.62 -32.47
C GLN A 735 12.72 3.06 -31.14
N LEU A 736 13.50 3.72 -30.28
CA LEU A 736 13.08 4.19 -28.96
C LEU A 736 12.53 5.62 -28.94
N ASP A 737 12.65 6.38 -30.03
CA ASP A 737 11.99 7.66 -30.22
C ASP A 737 10.46 7.43 -30.29
N VAL A 738 9.85 7.36 -29.12
CA VAL A 738 8.42 7.18 -28.89
C VAL A 738 8.02 8.31 -27.95
N PRO A 739 7.56 9.46 -28.50
CA PRO A 739 7.16 10.61 -27.71
C PRO A 739 6.12 10.26 -26.63
N PRO A 740 5.98 11.10 -25.59
CA PRO A 740 4.93 10.97 -24.59
C PRO A 740 3.55 10.72 -25.20
N ARG A 741 2.77 9.84 -24.57
CA ARG A 741 1.39 9.48 -24.97
C ARG A 741 1.25 9.05 -26.43
N SER A 742 2.22 8.28 -26.95
CA SER A 742 2.23 7.80 -28.34
C SER A 742 2.70 6.36 -28.47
N SER A 743 2.49 5.76 -29.65
CA SER A 743 2.90 4.38 -29.95
C SER A 743 3.70 4.29 -31.24
N ARG A 744 4.67 3.36 -31.28
CA ARG A 744 5.50 3.08 -32.46
C ARG A 744 5.72 1.59 -32.62
N THR A 745 5.35 1.05 -33.78
CA THR A 745 5.74 -0.32 -34.17
C THR A 745 7.15 -0.33 -34.72
N ILE A 746 8.01 -1.15 -34.12
CA ILE A 746 9.39 -1.39 -34.53
C ILE A 746 9.56 -2.82 -35.03
N THR A 747 10.63 -3.08 -35.77
CA THR A 747 11.06 -4.45 -36.10
C THR A 747 12.32 -4.78 -35.33
N VAL A 748 12.21 -5.71 -34.38
CA VAL A 748 13.33 -6.37 -33.72
C VAL A 748 14.02 -7.28 -34.73
N PRO A 749 15.35 -7.17 -34.94
CA PRO A 749 16.07 -7.92 -35.97
C PRO A 749 16.39 -9.37 -35.57
N LEU A 750 15.42 -10.06 -34.96
CA LEU A 750 15.53 -11.48 -34.62
C LEU A 750 15.54 -12.34 -35.90
N ARG A 751 16.16 -13.52 -35.82
CA ARG A 751 16.17 -14.51 -36.91
C ARG A 751 15.59 -15.81 -36.40
N LYS A 752 14.59 -16.38 -37.09
CA LYS A 752 14.11 -17.73 -36.76
C LYS A 752 15.27 -18.74 -36.92
N PRO A 753 15.49 -19.66 -35.96
CA PRO A 753 16.42 -20.78 -36.11
C PRO A 753 16.11 -21.58 -37.38
N GLY A 754 17.15 -22.01 -38.10
CA GLY A 754 16.96 -22.79 -39.33
C GLY A 754 16.62 -24.28 -39.11
N ASN A 755 16.82 -24.77 -37.89
CA ASN A 755 16.54 -26.14 -37.46
C ASN A 755 16.34 -26.15 -35.93
N PRO A 756 15.21 -25.64 -35.42
CA PRO A 756 14.87 -25.72 -33.99
C PRO A 756 14.76 -27.18 -33.53
N GLU A 757 15.04 -27.45 -32.26
CA GLU A 757 14.94 -28.79 -31.69
C GLU A 757 13.47 -29.20 -31.49
N PRO A 758 13.12 -30.49 -31.57
CA PRO A 758 11.77 -30.95 -31.24
C PRO A 758 11.34 -30.50 -29.83
N GLY A 759 10.18 -29.87 -29.73
CA GLY A 759 9.65 -29.32 -28.47
C GLY A 759 10.43 -28.15 -27.87
N SER A 760 11.31 -27.48 -28.62
CA SER A 760 11.95 -26.22 -28.18
C SER A 760 10.98 -25.03 -28.24
N GLU A 761 10.89 -24.28 -27.14
CA GLU A 761 10.06 -23.10 -27.01
C GLU A 761 10.94 -21.84 -27.07
N TYR A 762 10.45 -20.82 -27.76
CA TYR A 762 11.18 -19.57 -27.96
C TYR A 762 10.38 -18.39 -27.41
N PHE A 763 11.08 -17.47 -26.77
CA PHE A 763 10.51 -16.26 -26.19
C PHE A 763 11.31 -15.03 -26.63
N LEU A 764 10.63 -14.02 -27.16
CA LEU A 764 11.20 -12.69 -27.38
C LEU A 764 10.98 -11.86 -26.11
N ARG A 765 12.06 -11.63 -25.37
CA ARG A 765 12.11 -10.69 -24.25
C ARG A 765 12.50 -9.31 -24.79
N VAL A 766 11.80 -8.27 -24.35
CA VAL A 766 12.14 -6.86 -24.56
C VAL A 766 12.22 -6.14 -23.21
N SER A 767 13.19 -5.25 -23.04
CA SER A 767 13.48 -4.60 -21.76
C SER A 767 14.04 -3.19 -21.98
N LEU A 768 13.61 -2.26 -21.12
CA LEU A 768 14.15 -0.90 -20.99
C LEU A 768 14.77 -0.71 -19.61
N THR A 769 15.97 -0.14 -19.58
CA THR A 769 16.70 0.18 -18.36
C THR A 769 17.05 1.67 -18.27
N LEU A 770 17.24 2.17 -17.05
CA LEU A 770 17.80 3.50 -16.82
C LEU A 770 19.19 3.60 -17.49
N ARG A 771 19.41 4.67 -18.26
CA ARG A 771 20.72 4.94 -18.89
C ARG A 771 21.70 5.64 -17.93
N ASP A 772 21.15 6.50 -17.09
CA ASP A 772 21.86 7.40 -16.18
C ASP A 772 21.30 7.20 -14.75
N ASP A 773 22.11 7.46 -13.71
CA ASP A 773 21.67 7.32 -12.32
C ASP A 773 20.55 8.32 -11.97
N THR A 774 19.64 7.92 -11.11
CA THR A 774 18.58 8.77 -10.52
C THR A 774 18.69 8.77 -8.99
N LEU A 775 17.96 9.65 -8.30
CA LEU A 775 17.90 9.64 -6.83
C LEU A 775 17.35 8.32 -6.26
N TRP A 776 16.53 7.61 -7.05
CA TRP A 776 15.77 6.44 -6.62
C TRP A 776 16.29 5.09 -7.13
N ALA A 777 17.07 5.06 -8.22
CA ALA A 777 17.74 3.86 -8.71
C ALA A 777 18.98 4.18 -9.57
N GLU A 778 19.94 3.26 -9.57
CA GLU A 778 21.16 3.29 -10.38
C GLU A 778 20.88 3.02 -11.87
N ALA A 779 21.79 3.48 -12.73
CA ALA A 779 21.81 3.12 -14.15
C ALA A 779 21.82 1.59 -14.33
N GLY A 780 21.02 1.10 -15.28
CA GLY A 780 20.77 -0.32 -15.49
C GLY A 780 19.52 -0.86 -14.79
N HIS A 781 18.86 -0.10 -13.91
CA HIS A 781 17.57 -0.51 -13.34
C HIS A 781 16.50 -0.71 -14.43
N GLU A 782 15.91 -1.90 -14.48
CA GLU A 782 14.84 -2.25 -15.44
C GLU A 782 13.52 -1.58 -15.05
N VAL A 783 13.03 -0.65 -15.87
CA VAL A 783 11.79 0.11 -15.62
C VAL A 783 10.56 -0.56 -16.26
N ALA A 784 10.76 -1.23 -17.39
CA ALA A 784 9.71 -1.90 -18.14
C ALA A 784 10.27 -3.13 -18.87
N LYS A 785 9.52 -4.22 -18.87
CA LYS A 785 9.84 -5.44 -19.63
C LYS A 785 8.58 -6.11 -20.18
N HIS A 786 8.75 -6.98 -21.15
CA HIS A 786 7.72 -7.94 -21.56
C HIS A 786 8.33 -9.15 -22.28
N GLN A 787 7.65 -10.29 -22.24
CA GLN A 787 8.10 -11.53 -22.87
C GLN A 787 6.98 -12.12 -23.75
N PHE A 788 7.24 -12.24 -25.05
CA PHE A 788 6.31 -12.82 -26.03
C PHE A 788 6.73 -14.25 -26.38
N ALA A 789 5.78 -15.19 -26.45
CA ALA A 789 6.03 -16.48 -27.08
C ALA A 789 6.25 -16.31 -28.59
N VAL A 790 7.21 -17.04 -29.17
CA VAL A 790 7.63 -16.94 -30.57
C VAL A 790 7.52 -18.31 -31.24
N ASP A 791 6.66 -18.42 -32.25
CA ASP A 791 6.57 -19.62 -33.06
C ASP A 791 7.68 -19.64 -34.12
N VAL A 792 8.65 -20.52 -33.93
CA VAL A 792 9.73 -20.78 -34.90
C VAL A 792 9.47 -21.99 -35.80
N GLY A 793 8.35 -22.70 -35.63
CA GLY A 793 8.09 -23.97 -36.29
C GLY A 793 8.89 -25.14 -35.72
N SER A 794 9.06 -25.19 -34.39
CA SER A 794 9.69 -26.33 -33.70
C SER A 794 8.93 -27.62 -34.00
N PRO A 795 9.61 -28.72 -34.37
CA PRO A 795 8.95 -30.02 -34.54
C PRO A 795 8.27 -30.49 -33.25
N GLU A 796 7.23 -31.30 -33.37
CA GLU A 796 6.70 -32.06 -32.24
C GLU A 796 7.78 -33.04 -31.73
N VAL A 797 7.76 -33.30 -30.42
CA VAL A 797 8.64 -34.29 -29.79
C VAL A 797 8.22 -35.69 -30.24
N GLU A 798 9.12 -36.43 -30.89
CA GLU A 798 8.91 -37.85 -31.18
C GLU A 798 9.04 -38.68 -29.88
N PRO A 799 8.00 -39.41 -29.44
CA PRO A 799 8.09 -40.25 -28.26
C PRO A 799 9.08 -41.40 -28.45
N VAL A 800 9.78 -41.76 -27.37
CA VAL A 800 10.63 -42.95 -27.28
C VAL A 800 9.76 -44.19 -27.53
N PRO A 801 9.99 -44.97 -28.60
CA PRO A 801 9.12 -46.12 -28.91
C PRO A 801 9.12 -47.14 -27.78
N LEU A 802 7.96 -47.69 -27.44
CA LEU A 802 7.82 -48.68 -26.36
C LEU A 802 8.75 -49.90 -26.58
N ASP A 803 8.86 -50.36 -27.83
CA ASP A 803 9.82 -51.40 -28.28
C ASP A 803 11.31 -51.11 -27.98
N SER A 804 11.67 -49.89 -27.57
CA SER A 804 13.03 -49.48 -27.22
C SER A 804 13.31 -49.42 -25.72
N VAL A 805 12.29 -49.40 -24.84
CA VAL A 805 12.50 -49.43 -23.39
C VAL A 805 12.66 -50.88 -22.89
N PRO A 806 13.43 -51.14 -21.81
CA PRO A 806 13.59 -52.48 -21.25
C PRO A 806 12.27 -53.17 -20.88
N ALA A 807 12.30 -54.51 -20.80
CA ALA A 807 11.20 -55.26 -20.21
C ALA A 807 11.19 -55.12 -18.67
N VAL A 808 10.01 -55.26 -18.07
CA VAL A 808 9.77 -55.23 -16.62
C VAL A 808 9.19 -56.56 -16.12
N THR A 809 9.29 -56.80 -14.82
CA THR A 809 8.61 -57.91 -14.14
C THR A 809 7.65 -57.38 -13.10
N VAL A 810 6.44 -57.94 -13.05
CA VAL A 810 5.41 -57.60 -12.06
C VAL A 810 5.28 -58.73 -11.04
N ASP A 811 5.32 -58.39 -9.76
CA ASP A 811 4.82 -59.22 -8.67
C ASP A 811 3.54 -58.60 -8.12
N GLU A 812 2.42 -59.33 -8.21
CA GLU A 812 1.11 -58.86 -7.77
C GLU A 812 0.64 -59.67 -6.57
N SER A 813 0.43 -58.99 -5.44
CA SER A 813 -0.09 -59.57 -4.21
C SER A 813 -1.47 -59.00 -3.86
N ASP A 814 -2.08 -59.50 -2.78
CA ASP A 814 -3.31 -58.90 -2.21
C ASP A 814 -3.07 -57.48 -1.67
N ALA A 815 -1.83 -57.14 -1.30
CA ALA A 815 -1.47 -55.87 -0.67
C ALA A 815 -0.98 -54.81 -1.68
N ALA A 816 -0.15 -55.21 -2.65
CA ALA A 816 0.54 -54.27 -3.53
C ALA A 816 0.82 -54.86 -4.93
N VAL A 817 1.12 -53.97 -5.88
CA VAL A 817 1.65 -54.28 -7.22
C VAL A 817 3.09 -53.77 -7.26
N THR A 818 4.07 -54.66 -7.39
CA THR A 818 5.49 -54.30 -7.47
C THR A 818 6.00 -54.49 -8.89
N VAL A 819 6.40 -53.39 -9.54
CA VAL A 819 7.01 -53.39 -10.88
C VAL A 819 8.52 -53.21 -10.72
N THR A 820 9.29 -54.17 -11.23
CA THR A 820 10.77 -54.15 -11.18
C THR A 820 11.35 -54.12 -12.58
N GLY A 821 12.25 -53.17 -12.82
CA GLY A 821 13.05 -53.07 -14.04
C GLY A 821 14.51 -53.45 -13.80
N GLN A 822 15.42 -52.94 -14.65
CA GLN A 822 16.85 -53.29 -14.56
C GLN A 822 17.55 -52.71 -13.32
N ASN A 823 17.18 -51.50 -12.92
CA ASN A 823 17.80 -50.75 -11.82
C ASN A 823 16.78 -49.97 -10.97
N PHE A 824 15.49 -50.28 -11.11
CA PHE A 824 14.42 -49.59 -10.38
C PHE A 824 13.35 -50.56 -9.86
N THR A 825 12.66 -50.13 -8.81
CA THR A 825 11.45 -50.75 -8.28
C THR A 825 10.40 -49.67 -8.01
N VAL A 826 9.18 -49.91 -8.46
CA VAL A 826 7.98 -49.12 -8.12
C VAL A 826 7.00 -50.05 -7.41
N GLU A 827 6.48 -49.63 -6.26
CA GLU A 827 5.41 -50.33 -5.54
C GLU A 827 4.16 -49.47 -5.53
N VAL A 828 3.01 -50.01 -5.96
CA VAL A 828 1.68 -49.40 -5.82
C VAL A 828 0.92 -50.15 -4.73
N ASP A 829 0.63 -49.49 -3.61
CA ASP A 829 -0.19 -50.09 -2.54
C ASP A 829 -1.66 -50.15 -2.98
N LYS A 830 -2.29 -51.32 -2.88
CA LYS A 830 -3.69 -51.52 -3.32
C LYS A 830 -4.72 -50.97 -2.36
N SER A 831 -4.37 -50.75 -1.09
CA SER A 831 -5.31 -50.27 -0.07
C SER A 831 -5.57 -48.76 -0.18
N SER A 832 -4.54 -48.01 -0.56
CA SER A 832 -4.52 -46.56 -0.70
C SER A 832 -4.44 -46.09 -2.16
N GLY A 833 -3.94 -46.92 -3.08
CA GLY A 833 -3.86 -46.61 -4.50
C GLY A 833 -2.77 -45.61 -4.88
N VAL A 834 -1.74 -45.46 -4.04
CA VAL A 834 -0.58 -44.57 -4.30
C VAL A 834 0.67 -45.39 -4.60
N LEU A 835 1.69 -44.75 -5.17
CA LEU A 835 3.04 -45.30 -5.10
C LEU A 835 3.44 -45.32 -3.61
N GLY A 836 3.70 -46.52 -3.07
CA GLY A 836 4.23 -46.73 -1.72
C GLY A 836 5.75 -46.70 -1.68
N SER A 837 6.41 -46.79 -2.84
CA SER A 837 7.84 -46.57 -3.00
C SER A 837 8.19 -46.39 -4.48
N TYR A 838 9.14 -45.50 -4.78
CA TYR A 838 9.80 -45.39 -6.08
C TYR A 838 11.30 -45.24 -5.89
N VAL A 839 12.04 -46.30 -6.20
CA VAL A 839 13.49 -46.42 -5.97
C VAL A 839 14.22 -46.66 -7.29
N VAL A 840 15.28 -45.90 -7.53
CA VAL A 840 16.16 -46.04 -8.71
C VAL A 840 17.61 -46.03 -8.24
N ASP A 841 18.43 -46.99 -8.71
CA ASP A 841 19.84 -47.16 -8.33
C ASP A 841 20.09 -47.23 -6.80
N GLY A 842 19.07 -47.61 -6.03
CA GLY A 842 19.09 -47.67 -4.56
C GLY A 842 18.79 -46.36 -3.83
N ARG A 843 18.49 -45.26 -4.55
CA ARG A 843 17.97 -44.01 -3.99
C ARG A 843 16.44 -43.99 -4.10
N THR A 844 15.75 -43.63 -3.02
CA THR A 844 14.31 -43.30 -3.06
C THR A 844 14.12 -41.95 -3.77
N LEU A 845 13.18 -41.87 -4.71
CA LEU A 845 12.82 -40.63 -5.41
C LEU A 845 11.46 -40.09 -4.97
N VAL A 846 10.53 -40.99 -4.62
CA VAL A 846 9.24 -40.67 -4.00
C VAL A 846 9.04 -41.66 -2.85
N GLU A 847 8.78 -41.15 -1.65
CA GLU A 847 8.49 -41.97 -0.47
C GLU A 847 7.04 -42.46 -0.51
N SER A 848 6.10 -41.57 -0.84
CA SER A 848 4.70 -41.95 -1.08
C SER A 848 3.94 -40.90 -1.89
N GLY A 849 2.83 -41.33 -2.48
CA GLY A 849 1.97 -40.49 -3.33
C GLY A 849 1.96 -40.97 -4.79
N PRO A 850 1.30 -40.28 -5.71
CA PRO A 850 0.47 -39.11 -5.49
C PRO A 850 -0.83 -39.41 -4.73
N VAL A 851 -1.13 -38.60 -3.73
CA VAL A 851 -2.46 -38.50 -3.11
C VAL A 851 -3.21 -37.38 -3.84
N PRO A 852 -4.44 -37.60 -4.38
CA PRO A 852 -5.26 -36.52 -4.91
C PRO A 852 -5.41 -35.38 -3.89
N ASN A 853 -5.30 -34.13 -4.33
CA ASN A 853 -5.48 -32.95 -3.48
C ASN A 853 -6.50 -31.99 -4.10
N PHE A 854 -7.36 -31.45 -3.24
CA PHE A 854 -8.43 -30.52 -3.61
C PHE A 854 -8.49 -29.28 -2.69
N TRP A 855 -7.39 -28.99 -1.99
CA TRP A 855 -7.31 -27.95 -0.98
C TRP A 855 -5.99 -27.17 -1.04
N ARG A 856 -6.02 -25.90 -0.62
CA ARG A 856 -4.85 -25.03 -0.46
C ARG A 856 -4.82 -24.42 0.94
N GLY A 857 -3.68 -23.90 1.40
CA GLY A 857 -3.65 -23.11 2.63
C GLY A 857 -4.62 -21.92 2.52
N SER A 858 -5.36 -21.58 3.58
CA SER A 858 -6.30 -20.45 3.49
C SER A 858 -5.55 -19.13 3.46
N THR A 859 -5.69 -18.35 2.37
CA THR A 859 -5.22 -16.96 2.35
C THR A 859 -6.12 -16.06 3.20
N ASP A 860 -5.64 -14.88 3.60
CA ASP A 860 -6.48 -13.88 4.27
C ASP A 860 -7.75 -13.54 3.48
N ASN A 861 -7.65 -13.41 2.15
CA ASN A 861 -8.82 -13.27 1.27
C ASN A 861 -9.78 -14.47 1.38
N ASP A 862 -9.27 -15.71 1.38
CA ASP A 862 -10.07 -16.92 1.53
C ASP A 862 -10.83 -16.93 2.87
N LEU A 863 -10.17 -16.54 3.96
CA LEU A 863 -10.79 -16.38 5.28
C LEU A 863 -11.90 -15.31 5.23
N GLY A 864 -11.57 -14.11 4.75
CA GLY A 864 -12.44 -12.95 4.69
C GLY A 864 -13.72 -13.15 3.87
N ASN A 865 -13.66 -13.96 2.81
CA ASN A 865 -14.84 -14.28 2.00
C ASN A 865 -15.55 -15.59 2.40
N GLY A 866 -15.18 -16.22 3.52
CA GLY A 866 -15.82 -17.43 4.06
C GLY A 866 -15.59 -18.69 3.21
N GLN A 867 -14.46 -18.76 2.50
CA GLN A 867 -14.10 -19.91 1.68
C GLN A 867 -13.98 -21.21 2.50
N PRO A 868 -13.34 -21.26 3.69
CA PRO A 868 -13.12 -22.51 4.42
C PRO A 868 -14.41 -23.29 4.71
N ASP A 869 -15.46 -22.57 5.12
CA ASP A 869 -16.78 -23.15 5.39
C ASP A 869 -17.51 -23.52 4.10
N ARG A 870 -17.54 -22.60 3.11
CA ARG A 870 -18.25 -22.80 1.85
C ARG A 870 -17.68 -23.97 1.04
N ASN A 871 -16.37 -24.12 1.02
CA ASN A 871 -15.63 -25.04 0.17
C ASN A 871 -15.10 -26.27 0.93
N GLY A 872 -15.24 -26.32 2.26
CA GLY A 872 -14.67 -27.33 3.16
C GLY A 872 -15.04 -28.79 2.87
N THR A 873 -16.04 -29.06 2.02
CA THR A 873 -16.30 -30.40 1.48
C THR A 873 -15.10 -30.98 0.70
N TRP A 874 -14.19 -30.13 0.22
CA TRP A 874 -13.00 -30.54 -0.54
C TRP A 874 -11.76 -30.75 0.35
N ARG A 875 -11.69 -30.09 1.53
CA ARG A 875 -10.49 -30.00 2.40
C ARG A 875 -9.78 -31.34 2.65
N HIS A 876 -10.55 -32.36 3.03
CA HIS A 876 -10.03 -33.71 3.29
C HIS A 876 -10.48 -34.75 2.25
N ALA A 877 -11.04 -34.33 1.12
CA ALA A 877 -11.67 -35.24 0.17
C ALA A 877 -10.66 -36.24 -0.41
N GLY A 878 -9.46 -35.78 -0.78
CA GLY A 878 -8.38 -36.63 -1.28
C GLY A 878 -7.67 -37.45 -0.20
N GLU A 879 -7.49 -36.89 0.99
CA GLU A 879 -6.93 -37.59 2.16
C GLU A 879 -7.81 -38.78 2.58
N LYS A 880 -9.13 -38.55 2.70
CA LYS A 880 -10.13 -39.51 3.21
C LYS A 880 -10.86 -40.27 2.09
N ARG A 881 -10.28 -40.30 0.88
CA ARG A 881 -10.80 -41.06 -0.26
C ARG A 881 -10.85 -42.55 0.03
N SER A 882 -11.72 -43.27 -0.68
CA SER A 882 -11.78 -44.74 -0.63
C SER A 882 -11.44 -45.33 -1.99
N VAL A 883 -10.45 -46.22 -2.06
CA VAL A 883 -10.19 -47.04 -3.25
C VAL A 883 -11.29 -48.07 -3.40
N THR A 884 -11.97 -48.09 -4.54
CA THR A 884 -13.05 -49.05 -4.84
C THR A 884 -12.57 -50.19 -5.73
N LYS A 885 -11.56 -49.94 -6.58
CA LYS A 885 -10.97 -50.93 -7.48
C LYS A 885 -9.54 -50.55 -7.85
N VAL A 886 -8.67 -51.56 -7.90
CA VAL A 886 -7.36 -51.50 -8.57
C VAL A 886 -7.36 -52.59 -9.65
N SER A 887 -6.96 -52.23 -10.87
CA SER A 887 -6.76 -53.18 -11.96
C SER A 887 -5.40 -52.99 -12.61
N VAL A 888 -4.73 -54.10 -12.89
CA VAL A 888 -3.39 -54.14 -13.49
C VAL A 888 -3.49 -54.72 -14.89
N ASP A 889 -2.97 -54.01 -15.88
CA ASP A 889 -2.74 -54.52 -17.24
C ASP A 889 -1.24 -54.87 -17.40
N THR A 890 -0.98 -56.10 -17.85
CA THR A 890 0.34 -56.67 -18.15
C THR A 890 0.35 -57.31 -19.54
N SER A 891 -0.48 -56.81 -20.46
CA SER A 891 -0.56 -57.27 -21.85
C SER A 891 0.69 -56.93 -22.68
N ASP A 892 1.48 -55.95 -22.23
CA ASP A 892 2.81 -55.60 -22.73
C ASP A 892 3.90 -55.97 -21.71
N ASP A 893 5.11 -56.31 -22.15
CA ASP A 893 6.22 -56.73 -21.27
C ASP A 893 7.16 -55.58 -20.85
N ARG A 894 6.89 -54.34 -21.29
CA ARG A 894 7.72 -53.14 -21.10
C ARG A 894 6.97 -51.95 -20.49
N ALA A 895 5.64 -51.98 -20.54
CA ALA A 895 4.76 -51.07 -19.79
C ALA A 895 3.75 -51.85 -18.95
N VAL A 896 3.49 -51.36 -17.73
CA VAL A 896 2.49 -51.90 -16.81
C VAL A 896 1.52 -50.78 -16.46
N VAL A 897 0.23 -50.99 -16.72
CA VAL A 897 -0.81 -49.99 -16.44
C VAL A 897 -1.54 -50.38 -15.17
N VAL A 898 -1.44 -49.57 -14.12
CA VAL A 898 -2.17 -49.74 -12.87
C VAL A 898 -3.24 -48.65 -12.77
N THR A 899 -4.50 -49.02 -13.02
CA THR A 899 -5.65 -48.13 -12.85
C THR A 899 -6.21 -48.26 -11.44
N VAL A 900 -6.29 -47.14 -10.74
CA VAL A 900 -6.91 -46.98 -9.42
C VAL A 900 -8.19 -46.16 -9.58
N GLU A 901 -9.32 -46.73 -9.19
CA GLU A 901 -10.63 -46.06 -9.14
C GLU A 901 -11.07 -45.91 -7.68
N GLY A 902 -11.73 -44.81 -7.35
CA GLY A 902 -12.25 -44.60 -6.01
C GLY A 902 -13.28 -43.49 -5.86
N THR A 903 -13.79 -43.35 -4.63
CA THR A 903 -14.75 -42.30 -4.26
C THR A 903 -14.12 -41.30 -3.29
N LEU A 904 -14.65 -40.08 -3.30
CA LEU A 904 -14.28 -38.96 -2.45
C LEU A 904 -15.47 -38.64 -1.53
N PRO A 905 -15.26 -38.46 -0.20
CA PRO A 905 -16.33 -38.21 0.77
C PRO A 905 -16.84 -36.76 0.75
N THR A 906 -17.07 -36.21 -0.44
CA THR A 906 -17.73 -34.92 -0.64
C THR A 906 -19.22 -34.99 -0.28
N SER A 907 -19.84 -33.86 0.01
CA SER A 907 -21.24 -33.77 0.48
C SER A 907 -22.28 -34.39 -0.48
N THR A 908 -21.95 -34.40 -1.79
CA THR A 908 -22.43 -35.39 -2.76
C THR A 908 -21.20 -36.17 -3.23
N GLU A 909 -21.22 -37.50 -3.14
CA GLU A 909 -20.06 -38.36 -3.44
C GLU A 909 -19.51 -38.09 -4.86
N SER A 910 -18.24 -37.70 -4.93
CA SER A 910 -17.48 -37.53 -6.18
C SER A 910 -16.62 -38.77 -6.43
N THR A 911 -16.18 -39.00 -7.66
CA THR A 911 -15.24 -40.09 -7.97
C THR A 911 -13.92 -39.55 -8.52
N TYR A 912 -12.88 -40.36 -8.40
CA TYR A 912 -11.57 -40.07 -8.98
C TYR A 912 -11.01 -41.34 -9.62
N THR A 913 -10.11 -41.14 -10.59
CA THR A 913 -9.31 -42.18 -11.21
C THR A 913 -7.87 -41.68 -11.32
N THR A 914 -6.92 -42.51 -10.91
CA THR A 914 -5.48 -42.30 -11.16
C THR A 914 -4.94 -43.51 -11.91
N VAL A 915 -4.26 -43.29 -13.03
CA VAL A 915 -3.65 -44.35 -13.83
C VAL A 915 -2.14 -44.16 -13.83
N TYR A 916 -1.43 -45.20 -13.38
CA TYR A 916 0.03 -45.26 -13.46
C TYR A 916 0.43 -46.11 -14.65
N THR A 917 1.08 -45.53 -15.66
CA THR A 917 1.76 -46.29 -16.72
C THR A 917 3.25 -46.34 -16.41
N ILE A 918 3.72 -47.47 -15.88
CA ILE A 918 5.10 -47.67 -15.44
C ILE A 918 5.89 -48.35 -16.56
N PHE A 919 6.88 -47.64 -17.09
CA PHE A 919 7.72 -48.07 -18.22
C PHE A 919 9.06 -48.65 -17.76
N GLY A 920 9.64 -49.58 -18.52
CA GLY A 920 10.92 -50.22 -18.19
C GLY A 920 12.17 -49.35 -18.27
N ASN A 921 12.04 -48.07 -18.63
CA ASN A 921 13.08 -47.03 -18.46
C ASN A 921 12.93 -46.25 -17.13
N ALA A 922 12.13 -46.76 -16.20
CA ALA A 922 11.76 -46.15 -14.91
C ALA A 922 10.88 -44.89 -15.01
N GLU A 923 10.38 -44.50 -16.18
CA GLU A 923 9.36 -43.45 -16.28
C GLU A 923 8.00 -43.96 -15.79
N ILE A 924 7.25 -43.09 -15.12
CA ILE A 924 5.86 -43.32 -14.72
C ILE A 924 5.03 -42.18 -15.30
N ASN A 925 4.09 -42.48 -16.21
CA ASN A 925 3.04 -41.53 -16.54
C ASN A 925 1.92 -41.62 -15.50
N VAL A 926 1.41 -40.48 -15.05
CA VAL A 926 0.34 -40.38 -14.06
C VAL A 926 -0.81 -39.57 -14.65
N ASP A 927 -1.83 -40.26 -15.14
CA ASP A 927 -3.07 -39.66 -15.61
C ASP A 927 -4.06 -39.56 -14.44
N ASN A 928 -4.55 -38.36 -14.16
CA ASN A 928 -5.47 -38.08 -13.05
C ASN A 928 -6.79 -37.54 -13.60
N THR A 929 -7.91 -38.08 -13.11
CA THR A 929 -9.27 -37.60 -13.44
C THR A 929 -10.10 -37.42 -12.18
N LEU A 930 -10.77 -36.28 -12.06
CA LEU A 930 -11.80 -35.98 -11.05
C LEU A 930 -13.16 -35.86 -11.74
N HIS A 931 -14.16 -36.54 -11.17
CA HIS A 931 -15.58 -36.42 -11.52
C HIS A 931 -16.37 -35.90 -10.32
N PRO A 932 -16.68 -34.59 -10.25
CA PRO A 932 -17.49 -34.03 -9.15
C PRO A 932 -18.89 -34.65 -9.09
N GLY A 933 -19.35 -34.99 -7.89
CA GLY A 933 -20.61 -35.71 -7.69
C GLY A 933 -21.88 -34.94 -8.10
N ALA A 934 -21.82 -33.61 -8.10
CA ALA A 934 -22.87 -32.74 -8.59
C ALA A 934 -22.36 -31.32 -8.90
N ALA A 935 -22.93 -30.68 -9.93
CA ALA A 935 -22.71 -29.28 -10.26
C ALA A 935 -23.19 -28.28 -9.18
N SER A 936 -23.89 -28.75 -8.14
CA SER A 936 -24.28 -27.97 -6.97
C SER A 936 -23.25 -28.01 -5.83
N LEU A 937 -22.15 -28.75 -5.99
CA LEU A 937 -21.00 -28.65 -5.09
C LEU A 937 -20.36 -27.26 -5.22
N PRO A 938 -19.74 -26.72 -4.16
CA PRO A 938 -18.95 -25.51 -4.25
C PRO A 938 -17.78 -25.71 -5.23
N TYR A 939 -17.26 -24.62 -5.77
CA TYR A 939 -16.04 -24.64 -6.58
C TYR A 939 -14.87 -25.27 -5.80
N ILE A 940 -13.84 -25.69 -6.53
CA ILE A 940 -12.73 -26.49 -6.00
C ILE A 940 -11.52 -25.56 -5.81
N PRO A 941 -10.92 -25.47 -4.61
CA PRO A 941 -9.77 -24.57 -4.38
C PRO A 941 -8.50 -24.94 -5.16
N GLU A 942 -8.26 -26.24 -5.32
CA GLU A 942 -7.13 -26.79 -6.08
C GLU A 942 -7.61 -28.05 -6.81
N VAL A 943 -7.03 -28.39 -7.96
CA VAL A 943 -7.12 -29.75 -8.53
C VAL A 943 -5.70 -30.21 -8.79
N GLY A 944 -5.22 -31.13 -7.96
CA GLY A 944 -3.81 -31.50 -7.95
C GLY A 944 -3.53 -32.81 -7.22
N THR A 945 -2.26 -33.02 -6.90
CA THR A 945 -1.77 -34.19 -6.17
C THR A 945 -0.59 -33.85 -5.26
N ILE A 946 -0.51 -34.49 -4.10
CA ILE A 946 0.60 -34.39 -3.14
C ILE A 946 1.48 -35.64 -3.21
N LEU A 947 2.79 -35.44 -3.29
CA LEU A 947 3.84 -36.45 -3.16
C LEU A 947 4.72 -36.11 -1.95
N ARG A 948 5.20 -37.13 -1.24
CA ARG A 948 6.24 -37.01 -0.20
C ARG A 948 7.59 -37.38 -0.80
N ILE A 949 8.52 -36.45 -0.77
CA ILE A 949 9.84 -36.56 -1.38
C ILE A 949 10.90 -36.55 -0.26
N PRO A 950 11.96 -37.39 -0.34
CA PRO A 950 12.99 -37.44 0.70
C PRO A 950 13.71 -36.09 0.90
N PRO A 951 14.06 -35.69 2.14
CA PRO A 951 14.72 -34.43 2.45
C PRO A 951 16.01 -34.18 1.68
N GLU A 952 16.74 -35.23 1.28
CA GLU A 952 17.97 -35.06 0.51
C GLU A 952 17.77 -34.47 -0.89
N LEU A 953 16.53 -34.36 -1.40
CA LEU A 953 16.21 -33.80 -2.72
C LEU A 953 15.75 -32.33 -2.67
N ALA A 954 16.29 -31.53 -1.74
CA ALA A 954 15.86 -30.16 -1.44
C ALA A 954 16.29 -29.07 -2.45
N THR A 955 17.09 -29.39 -3.49
CA THR A 955 17.43 -28.42 -4.55
C THR A 955 16.37 -28.44 -5.64
N ILE A 956 15.85 -27.26 -5.99
CA ILE A 956 14.83 -27.03 -7.01
C ILE A 956 15.47 -26.43 -8.25
N ARG A 957 15.19 -27.02 -9.42
CA ARG A 957 15.27 -26.32 -10.72
C ARG A 957 13.97 -26.52 -11.49
N PHE A 958 13.38 -25.49 -12.05
CA PHE A 958 12.16 -25.63 -12.86
C PHE A 958 12.17 -24.77 -14.12
N TYR A 959 11.40 -25.18 -15.13
CA TYR A 959 11.13 -24.40 -16.34
C TYR A 959 9.66 -23.98 -16.37
N GLY A 960 9.38 -22.71 -16.08
CA GLY A 960 8.03 -22.19 -15.86
C GLY A 960 8.03 -20.70 -15.55
N ARG A 961 6.97 -20.15 -14.95
CA ARG A 961 6.94 -18.73 -14.54
C ARG A 961 7.63 -18.48 -13.20
N GLY A 962 8.52 -17.50 -13.15
CA GLY A 962 9.23 -17.11 -11.93
C GLY A 962 10.13 -15.88 -12.10
N PRO A 963 11.12 -15.69 -11.21
CA PRO A 963 11.44 -16.56 -10.06
C PRO A 963 10.44 -16.44 -8.90
N GLU A 964 9.72 -15.32 -8.76
CA GLU A 964 8.79 -15.07 -7.66
C GLU A 964 7.54 -15.99 -7.71
N GLU A 965 6.83 -16.12 -6.58
CA GLU A 965 5.55 -16.82 -6.54
C GLU A 965 4.44 -16.12 -7.33
N ASN A 966 3.63 -16.91 -8.01
CA ASN A 966 2.62 -16.44 -8.94
C ASN A 966 1.39 -17.36 -8.97
N HIS A 967 0.23 -16.79 -9.30
CA HIS A 967 -1.08 -17.44 -9.26
C HIS A 967 -1.86 -17.19 -10.55
N TRP A 968 -2.95 -17.91 -10.77
CA TRP A 968 -3.73 -17.87 -12.02
C TRP A 968 -4.14 -16.42 -12.42
N ASP A 969 -4.52 -15.61 -11.43
CA ASP A 969 -4.91 -14.20 -11.54
C ASP A 969 -3.80 -13.19 -11.17
N ARG A 970 -2.55 -13.65 -10.97
CA ARG A 970 -1.40 -12.82 -10.59
C ARG A 970 -0.09 -13.42 -11.13
N LYS A 971 0.16 -13.27 -12.43
CA LYS A 971 1.30 -13.89 -13.13
C LYS A 971 1.79 -13.16 -14.38
N SER A 972 1.32 -11.93 -14.65
CA SER A 972 1.71 -11.20 -15.86
C SER A 972 3.16 -10.71 -15.81
N ALA A 973 3.69 -10.40 -14.62
CA ALA A 973 5.09 -10.00 -14.41
C ALA A 973 6.10 -11.17 -14.49
N SER A 974 5.66 -12.39 -14.15
CA SER A 974 6.53 -13.55 -14.03
C SER A 974 6.84 -14.16 -15.41
N GLU A 975 8.10 -14.06 -15.83
CA GLU A 975 8.58 -14.51 -17.14
C GLU A 975 8.72 -16.05 -17.17
N VAL A 976 8.54 -16.65 -18.34
CA VAL A 976 8.88 -18.07 -18.56
C VAL A 976 10.39 -18.20 -18.68
N GLY A 977 11.01 -18.97 -17.79
CA GLY A 977 12.44 -19.15 -17.72
C GLY A 977 12.83 -20.40 -16.93
N VAL A 978 14.13 -20.72 -16.93
CA VAL A 978 14.69 -21.76 -16.07
C VAL A 978 15.22 -21.10 -14.80
N TYR A 979 14.74 -21.53 -13.65
CA TYR A 979 15.05 -20.94 -12.35
C TYR A 979 15.59 -22.00 -11.39
N ASP A 980 16.58 -21.61 -10.59
CA ASP A 980 17.25 -22.42 -9.55
C ASP A 980 16.90 -21.86 -8.16
N SER A 981 16.69 -22.74 -7.18
CA SER A 981 16.44 -22.38 -5.78
C SER A 981 16.53 -23.62 -4.84
N THR A 982 16.19 -23.46 -3.56
CA THR A 982 15.91 -24.57 -2.63
C THR A 982 14.43 -24.61 -2.24
N VAL A 983 14.01 -25.69 -1.58
CA VAL A 983 12.66 -25.80 -0.96
C VAL A 983 12.44 -24.71 0.10
N ASP A 984 13.45 -24.43 0.94
CA ASP A 984 13.40 -23.36 1.95
C ASP A 984 13.17 -21.98 1.33
N GLU A 985 13.84 -21.70 0.20
CA GLU A 985 13.74 -20.45 -0.54
C GLU A 985 12.41 -20.27 -1.29
N GLN A 986 11.54 -21.30 -1.35
CA GLN A 986 10.17 -21.12 -1.89
C GLN A 986 9.21 -20.48 -0.88
N TRP A 987 9.61 -20.36 0.40
CA TRP A 987 8.79 -19.75 1.44
C TRP A 987 8.65 -18.24 1.23
N THR A 988 7.41 -17.74 1.14
CA THR A 988 7.13 -16.30 1.25
C THR A 988 6.68 -15.98 2.67
N PRO A 989 7.42 -15.15 3.44
CA PRO A 989 7.15 -14.88 4.85
C PRO A 989 6.00 -13.87 5.01
N TYR A 990 4.78 -14.32 4.74
CA TYR A 990 3.57 -13.59 5.10
C TYR A 990 3.41 -13.53 6.61
N ILE A 991 3.03 -12.36 7.16
CA ILE A 991 2.95 -12.13 8.61
C ILE A 991 2.09 -13.19 9.32
N ARG A 992 0.92 -13.50 8.75
CA ARG A 992 0.18 -14.72 9.08
C ARG A 992 0.56 -15.83 8.08
N PRO A 993 0.98 -17.03 8.53
CA PRO A 993 1.30 -18.13 7.62
C PRO A 993 0.09 -18.60 6.81
N GLN A 994 0.27 -18.76 5.50
CA GLN A 994 -0.79 -19.14 4.57
C GLN A 994 -0.21 -19.71 3.26
N GLU A 995 -1.08 -20.04 2.30
CA GLU A 995 -0.66 -20.48 0.96
C GLU A 995 0.34 -19.51 0.32
N ASN A 996 1.49 -20.06 -0.06
CA ASN A 996 2.59 -19.34 -0.69
C ASN A 996 3.45 -20.27 -1.56
N GLY A 997 4.33 -19.69 -2.38
CA GLY A 997 5.36 -20.42 -3.13
C GLY A 997 4.88 -21.11 -4.40
N ASN A 998 3.65 -20.86 -4.87
CA ASN A 998 3.11 -21.46 -6.10
C ASN A 998 3.83 -20.91 -7.35
N LYS A 999 4.05 -21.77 -8.36
CA LYS A 999 4.54 -21.37 -9.70
C LYS A 999 3.60 -21.91 -10.76
N THR A 1000 3.24 -21.06 -11.73
CA THR A 1000 2.31 -21.41 -12.82
C THR A 1000 3.01 -21.66 -14.16
N ASP A 1001 2.26 -22.25 -15.10
CA ASP A 1001 2.70 -22.54 -16.47
C ASP A 1001 4.04 -23.30 -16.52
N VAL A 1002 4.22 -24.29 -15.63
CA VAL A 1002 5.46 -25.07 -15.50
C VAL A 1002 5.47 -26.26 -16.46
N ARG A 1003 6.55 -26.40 -17.22
CA ARG A 1003 6.82 -27.52 -18.14
C ARG A 1003 7.43 -28.70 -17.39
N TRP A 1004 8.42 -28.42 -16.55
CA TRP A 1004 9.08 -29.42 -15.71
C TRP A 1004 9.66 -28.84 -14.43
N LEU A 1005 9.79 -29.70 -13.42
CA LEU A 1005 10.45 -29.47 -12.14
C LEU A 1005 11.45 -30.60 -11.87
N ALA A 1006 12.65 -30.25 -11.45
CA ALA A 1006 13.65 -31.16 -10.92
C ALA A 1006 13.79 -30.91 -9.41
N LEU A 1007 13.70 -31.98 -8.62
CA LEU A 1007 14.10 -32.03 -7.21
C LEU A 1007 15.35 -32.91 -7.09
N THR A 1008 16.48 -32.33 -6.69
CA THR A 1008 17.78 -32.99 -6.73
C THR A 1008 18.53 -32.87 -5.41
N GLY A 1009 19.40 -33.85 -5.15
CA GLY A 1009 20.36 -33.78 -4.06
C GLY A 1009 21.66 -33.09 -4.47
N ALA A 1010 22.60 -33.01 -3.52
CA ALA A 1010 23.89 -32.33 -3.71
C ALA A 1010 24.80 -32.91 -4.81
N ASP A 1011 24.47 -34.08 -5.36
CA ASP A 1011 25.13 -34.67 -6.54
C ASP A 1011 24.46 -34.30 -7.88
N GLY A 1012 23.37 -33.53 -7.84
CA GLY A 1012 22.57 -33.14 -9.00
C GLY A 1012 21.58 -34.22 -9.47
N GLY A 1013 21.58 -35.41 -8.86
CA GLY A 1013 20.66 -36.49 -9.19
C GLY A 1013 19.38 -36.45 -8.35
N GLY A 1014 18.25 -36.91 -8.89
CA GLY A 1014 16.98 -36.91 -8.17
C GLY A 1014 15.76 -37.24 -9.03
N LEU A 1015 14.67 -36.51 -8.82
CA LEU A 1015 13.38 -36.69 -9.48
C LEU A 1015 13.13 -35.58 -10.51
N LEU A 1016 12.69 -35.96 -11.71
CA LEU A 1016 12.12 -35.05 -12.71
C LEU A 1016 10.62 -35.28 -12.81
N ALA A 1017 9.83 -34.22 -12.60
CA ALA A 1017 8.41 -34.15 -12.90
C ALA A 1017 8.18 -33.31 -14.16
N VAL A 1018 7.37 -33.78 -15.11
CA VAL A 1018 7.11 -33.14 -16.40
C VAL A 1018 5.62 -33.06 -16.67
N GLY A 1019 5.11 -31.86 -16.95
CA GLY A 1019 3.70 -31.64 -17.28
C GLY A 1019 3.35 -32.03 -18.71
N GLU A 1020 2.12 -32.51 -18.92
CA GLU A 1020 1.57 -32.79 -20.25
C GLU A 1020 0.21 -32.07 -20.43
N PRO A 1021 0.19 -30.79 -20.90
CA PRO A 1021 1.31 -29.97 -21.36
C PRO A 1021 1.99 -29.10 -20.30
N LEU A 1022 1.26 -28.64 -19.27
CA LEU A 1022 1.73 -27.71 -18.24
C LEU A 1022 1.10 -28.02 -16.89
N LEU A 1023 1.80 -27.68 -15.81
CA LEU A 1023 1.37 -27.81 -14.42
C LEU A 1023 1.45 -26.47 -13.68
N GLU A 1024 0.83 -26.43 -12.51
CA GLU A 1024 1.27 -25.58 -11.42
C GLU A 1024 2.04 -26.44 -10.40
N ILE A 1025 3.06 -25.88 -9.75
CA ILE A 1025 3.89 -26.59 -8.76
C ILE A 1025 4.00 -25.81 -7.46
N ASN A 1026 4.19 -26.54 -6.37
CA ASN A 1026 4.65 -26.01 -5.11
C ASN A 1026 5.47 -27.09 -4.38
N ALA A 1027 6.59 -26.71 -3.77
CA ALA A 1027 7.39 -27.60 -2.93
C ALA A 1027 7.70 -26.86 -1.62
N SER A 1028 7.41 -27.49 -0.49
CA SER A 1028 7.59 -26.89 0.83
C SER A 1028 7.76 -27.96 1.92
N HIS A 1029 8.03 -27.53 3.15
CA HIS A 1029 8.01 -28.38 4.35
C HIS A 1029 6.63 -28.46 5.03
N PHE A 1030 5.56 -28.02 4.36
CA PHE A 1030 4.22 -27.89 4.93
C PHE A 1030 3.13 -28.40 3.98
N THR A 1031 2.17 -29.14 4.50
CA THR A 1031 0.94 -29.48 3.76
C THR A 1031 -0.05 -28.31 3.81
N PRO A 1032 -1.01 -28.24 2.86
CA PRO A 1032 -2.13 -27.28 2.94
C PRO A 1032 -2.89 -27.31 4.27
N GLU A 1033 -2.91 -28.45 4.97
CA GLU A 1033 -3.57 -28.59 6.27
C GLU A 1033 -2.77 -27.96 7.40
N ASP A 1034 -1.43 -28.05 7.38
CA ASP A 1034 -0.56 -27.39 8.37
C ASP A 1034 -0.71 -25.85 8.31
N LEU A 1035 -1.07 -25.31 7.13
CA LEU A 1035 -1.37 -23.89 6.86
C LEU A 1035 -2.87 -23.54 6.96
N SER A 1036 -3.74 -24.48 7.37
CA SER A 1036 -5.20 -24.28 7.50
C SER A 1036 -5.71 -24.41 8.94
N GLY A 1037 -4.80 -24.37 9.93
CA GLY A 1037 -5.13 -24.38 11.36
C GLY A 1037 -5.09 -22.99 12.00
N ASP A 1038 -5.28 -22.94 13.32
CA ASP A 1038 -5.21 -21.72 14.14
C ASP A 1038 -3.75 -21.25 14.37
N ILE A 1039 -2.97 -21.15 13.29
CA ILE A 1039 -1.58 -20.68 13.30
C ILE A 1039 -1.57 -19.18 12.97
N LEU A 1040 -0.92 -18.41 13.84
CA LEU A 1040 -0.84 -16.95 13.75
C LEU A 1040 0.51 -16.49 13.19
N HIS A 1041 1.61 -17.22 13.48
CA HIS A 1041 2.97 -16.77 13.18
C HIS A 1041 3.89 -17.89 12.71
N ASP A 1042 4.87 -17.58 11.86
CA ASP A 1042 5.88 -18.53 11.33
C ASP A 1042 6.54 -19.38 12.42
N TYR A 1043 6.87 -18.79 13.58
CA TYR A 1043 7.55 -19.49 14.69
C TYR A 1043 6.70 -20.57 15.37
N GLN A 1044 5.41 -20.66 15.04
CA GLN A 1044 4.47 -21.66 15.57
C GLN A 1044 4.38 -22.90 14.66
N LEU A 1045 4.96 -22.85 13.46
CA LEU A 1045 5.05 -23.98 12.54
C LEU A 1045 6.23 -24.89 12.89
N GLU A 1046 6.03 -26.19 12.75
CA GLU A 1046 7.09 -27.21 12.83
C GLU A 1046 7.32 -27.77 11.41
N PRO A 1047 8.46 -27.49 10.76
CA PRO A 1047 8.78 -28.03 9.43
C PRO A 1047 8.79 -29.55 9.42
N ARG A 1048 8.29 -30.15 8.34
CA ARG A 1048 8.36 -31.60 8.11
C ARG A 1048 9.76 -32.02 7.66
N ASP A 1049 10.18 -33.22 8.09
CA ASP A 1049 11.38 -33.87 7.55
C ASP A 1049 11.21 -34.14 6.05
N GLU A 1050 10.04 -34.61 5.61
CA GLU A 1050 9.74 -34.82 4.21
C GLU A 1050 9.42 -33.52 3.45
N ILE A 1051 9.82 -33.45 2.19
CA ILE A 1051 9.39 -32.38 1.27
C ILE A 1051 7.99 -32.73 0.75
N VAL A 1052 7.06 -31.80 0.92
CA VAL A 1052 5.70 -31.86 0.37
C VAL A 1052 5.72 -31.25 -1.02
N LEU A 1053 5.70 -32.09 -2.05
CA LEU A 1053 5.58 -31.68 -3.45
C LEU A 1053 4.12 -31.73 -3.90
N ARG A 1054 3.59 -30.60 -4.36
CA ARG A 1054 2.32 -30.50 -5.07
C ARG A 1054 2.54 -30.40 -6.58
N LEU A 1055 1.90 -31.30 -7.32
CA LEU A 1055 1.82 -31.28 -8.80
C LEU A 1055 0.35 -31.11 -9.19
N ASN A 1056 0.03 -29.93 -9.74
CA ASN A 1056 -1.33 -29.46 -9.86
C ASN A 1056 -1.72 -29.24 -11.33
N HIS A 1057 -2.97 -29.56 -11.68
CA HIS A 1057 -3.58 -29.05 -12.91
C HIS A 1057 -3.70 -27.52 -12.82
N ARG A 1058 -4.23 -27.06 -11.68
CA ARG A 1058 -4.51 -25.66 -11.38
C ARG A 1058 -4.88 -25.44 -9.93
N GLN A 1059 -4.51 -24.30 -9.37
CA GLN A 1059 -5.10 -23.72 -8.17
C GLN A 1059 -5.98 -22.53 -8.57
N MET A 1060 -7.04 -22.23 -7.80
CA MET A 1060 -7.84 -21.02 -8.04
C MET A 1060 -7.04 -19.73 -7.79
N GLY A 1061 -7.50 -18.60 -8.33
CA GLY A 1061 -6.87 -17.30 -8.09
C GLY A 1061 -6.89 -16.84 -6.61
N VAL A 1062 -6.02 -15.88 -6.27
CA VAL A 1062 -5.92 -15.32 -4.91
C VAL A 1062 -6.95 -14.24 -4.61
N GLY A 1063 -7.53 -13.59 -5.62
CA GLY A 1063 -8.47 -12.47 -5.41
C GLY A 1063 -7.78 -11.23 -4.83
N GLY A 1064 -8.55 -10.39 -4.13
CA GLY A 1064 -8.02 -9.16 -3.51
C GLY A 1064 -8.75 -7.87 -3.86
N ASN A 1065 -9.99 -7.92 -4.37
CA ASN A 1065 -10.80 -6.70 -4.50
C ASN A 1065 -11.05 -6.08 -3.12
N ASP A 1066 -11.41 -6.93 -2.16
CA ASP A 1066 -11.39 -6.72 -0.71
C ASP A 1066 -10.94 -8.03 -0.03
N SER A 1067 -10.82 -8.01 1.31
CA SER A 1067 -10.56 -9.21 2.14
C SER A 1067 -11.64 -9.43 3.21
N TRP A 1068 -12.91 -9.13 2.91
CA TRP A 1068 -14.04 -9.27 3.86
C TRP A 1068 -15.39 -9.65 3.20
N GLY A 1069 -15.41 -10.00 1.92
CA GLY A 1069 -16.59 -10.61 1.30
C GLY A 1069 -16.47 -10.93 -0.18
N GLN A 1070 -15.69 -10.17 -0.95
CA GLN A 1070 -15.49 -10.47 -2.36
C GLN A 1070 -14.65 -11.74 -2.55
N GLN A 1071 -15.03 -12.53 -3.54
CA GLN A 1071 -14.30 -13.73 -3.96
C GLN A 1071 -13.41 -13.39 -5.15
N THR A 1072 -12.42 -14.25 -5.41
CA THR A 1072 -11.76 -14.38 -6.71
C THR A 1072 -12.77 -14.30 -7.86
N LEU A 1073 -12.43 -13.64 -8.98
CA LEU A 1073 -13.31 -13.58 -10.16
C LEU A 1073 -13.61 -14.99 -10.69
N ASP A 1074 -14.80 -15.17 -11.26
CA ASP A 1074 -15.30 -16.50 -11.65
C ASP A 1074 -14.47 -17.17 -12.76
N GLU A 1075 -13.78 -16.40 -13.60
CA GLU A 1075 -12.86 -16.94 -14.62
C GLU A 1075 -11.59 -17.59 -14.05
N TYR A 1076 -11.31 -17.34 -12.76
CA TYR A 1076 -10.19 -17.90 -12.00
C TYR A 1076 -10.63 -18.92 -10.95
N LYS A 1077 -11.83 -19.50 -11.10
CA LYS A 1077 -12.38 -20.58 -10.25
C LYS A 1077 -12.47 -21.92 -10.99
N LEU A 1078 -12.36 -23.01 -10.24
CA LEU A 1078 -12.57 -24.37 -10.73
C LEU A 1078 -13.98 -24.84 -10.34
N PHE A 1079 -14.97 -24.67 -11.22
CA PHE A 1079 -16.35 -25.07 -10.93
C PHE A 1079 -16.57 -26.59 -10.94
N ALA A 1080 -17.35 -27.08 -9.99
CA ALA A 1080 -17.70 -28.50 -9.87
C ALA A 1080 -18.76 -28.99 -10.90
N ASP A 1081 -18.97 -28.24 -12.00
CA ASP A 1081 -19.95 -28.53 -13.05
C ASP A 1081 -19.37 -29.36 -14.22
N ARG A 1082 -18.09 -29.78 -14.10
CA ARG A 1082 -17.32 -30.46 -15.14
C ARG A 1082 -16.31 -31.44 -14.56
N ASP A 1083 -15.88 -32.38 -15.39
CA ASP A 1083 -14.73 -33.24 -15.11
C ASP A 1083 -13.42 -32.46 -15.26
N TYR A 1084 -12.41 -32.85 -14.48
CA TYR A 1084 -11.04 -32.36 -14.61
C TYR A 1084 -10.10 -33.53 -14.90
N ALA A 1085 -9.31 -33.43 -15.96
CA ALA A 1085 -8.30 -34.43 -16.32
C ALA A 1085 -6.96 -33.75 -16.61
N TYR A 1086 -5.88 -34.31 -16.10
CA TYR A 1086 -4.52 -33.82 -16.34
C TYR A 1086 -3.48 -34.94 -16.13
N THR A 1087 -2.34 -34.79 -16.78
CA THR A 1087 -1.30 -35.82 -16.88
C THR A 1087 0.07 -35.21 -16.58
N TYR A 1088 0.91 -35.98 -15.88
CA TYR A 1088 2.32 -35.66 -15.71
C TYR A 1088 3.17 -36.93 -15.65
N ARG A 1089 4.45 -36.81 -16.02
CA ARG A 1089 5.44 -37.88 -15.95
C ARG A 1089 6.41 -37.68 -14.79
N LEU A 1090 6.73 -38.76 -14.10
CA LEU A 1090 7.80 -38.87 -13.10
C LEU A 1090 8.93 -39.72 -13.70
N ARG A 1091 10.19 -39.29 -13.53
CA ARG A 1091 11.36 -39.95 -14.12
C ARG A 1091 12.60 -39.77 -13.23
N PRO A 1092 13.53 -40.74 -13.15
CA PRO A 1092 14.85 -40.49 -12.55
C PRO A 1092 15.63 -39.44 -13.34
N LEU A 1093 16.25 -38.53 -12.61
CA LEU A 1093 17.15 -37.51 -13.15
C LEU A 1093 18.58 -37.88 -12.76
N PRO A 1094 19.45 -38.32 -13.68
CA PRO A 1094 20.84 -38.65 -13.36
C PRO A 1094 21.67 -37.42 -12.95
N THR A 1095 21.38 -36.28 -13.57
CA THR A 1095 21.98 -34.97 -13.28
C THR A 1095 21.03 -33.85 -13.73
N VAL A 1096 20.99 -32.75 -12.98
CA VAL A 1096 20.09 -31.61 -13.23
C VAL A 1096 20.25 -30.98 -14.61
N ASP A 1097 21.45 -31.07 -15.20
CA ASP A 1097 21.74 -30.55 -16.55
C ASP A 1097 21.05 -31.35 -17.67
N GLU A 1098 20.57 -32.57 -17.39
CA GLU A 1098 19.82 -33.38 -18.35
C GLU A 1098 18.30 -33.12 -18.31
N ALA A 1099 17.79 -32.33 -17.36
CA ALA A 1099 16.35 -32.16 -17.11
C ALA A 1099 15.57 -31.71 -18.36
N MET A 1100 16.05 -30.69 -19.07
CA MET A 1100 15.44 -30.19 -20.31
C MET A 1100 15.49 -31.23 -21.45
N ALA A 1101 16.58 -32.00 -21.54
CA ALA A 1101 16.74 -33.02 -22.58
C ALA A 1101 15.94 -34.31 -22.29
N LEU A 1102 15.60 -34.57 -21.02
CA LEU A 1102 14.80 -35.71 -20.58
C LEU A 1102 13.31 -35.41 -20.57
N SER A 1103 12.88 -34.17 -20.32
CA SER A 1103 11.47 -33.78 -20.43
C SER A 1103 10.93 -33.99 -21.85
N ARG A 1104 11.77 -33.74 -22.86
CA ARG A 1104 11.56 -33.96 -24.31
C ARG A 1104 11.72 -35.39 -24.81
N LYS A 1105 11.62 -36.39 -23.93
CA LYS A 1105 11.70 -37.80 -24.33
C LYS A 1105 10.59 -38.63 -23.67
N PRO A 1106 9.30 -38.27 -23.84
CA PRO A 1106 8.19 -39.09 -23.35
C PRO A 1106 8.29 -40.50 -23.93
N THR A 1107 7.95 -41.51 -23.14
CA THR A 1107 7.77 -42.87 -23.66
C THR A 1107 6.43 -42.96 -24.37
N ALA A 1108 6.39 -43.64 -25.53
CA ALA A 1108 5.14 -43.90 -26.23
C ALA A 1108 4.20 -44.74 -25.35
N THR A 1109 2.97 -44.26 -25.14
CA THR A 1109 1.93 -45.01 -24.42
C THR A 1109 1.50 -46.26 -25.19
N PRO A 1110 1.17 -47.37 -24.50
CA PRO A 1110 0.72 -48.63 -25.14
C PRO A 1110 -0.57 -48.53 -25.97
#